data_AF-W9Z7V6-F1
#
_entry.id   AF-W9Z7V6-F1
#
_cell.length_a   1.000
_cell.length_b   1.000
_cell.length_c   1.000
_cell.angle_alpha   90.00
_cell.angle_beta   90.00
_cell.angle_gamma   90.00
#
_symmetry.space_group_name_H-M   'P 1'
#
loop_
_entity.id
_entity.type
_entity.pdbx_description
1 polymer ?
#
loop_
_entity_poly.entity_id
_entity_poly.type
_entity_poly.pdbx_seq_one_letter_code
_entity_poly.pdbx_strand_id
1 'polypeptide(L)'
;MGKRLWKMTNAGDGSKRYTCRRGAVVEYLGWLKLFRTKMYPATHIWGGQPGRGPEIATLKHCDIEQLPKNIFVFDGQVVIITDRDKSKGLSGGTGGRKVARFLPERLSRMMVAYIAWLLPFEKVLHRLAGIRGPSDSLDPWIWKSAEKGIWDTAILSKQLALVSGVEIGARLTVSSYRHVAVEMGRKIKGLIIRQIDLEAAEADSDNEVADPITGERRRQPRVEYVWDSQATHGSRIARGHYGVNLQFPNQLQPEMMSNYQEISRLWHQFLARTDGDFGERKRPAETISTAVVNGGTKRQRYNLHQREQVTPPTTTQPQPQPQYTELASRFTHTQIDAGLKRMLGEDAGWKTSQQRDGMYRIMGLENNGTRSEQLIVVLPTGGGKSIFFMLPAFMEDERGKGGPVSIVVVPFVSLVQDLVTRARELGIDCMEWKSDIDREERQRDARLVVVSADVAVSEGFTAYVESIRVRGLLERIFFDECHTVITDVGYRERLGQLTGLHRFGCPLVMLTATLPISMEAWFRERMLAQDAAIIRAPTMRVNIRYRVERVKPGRKAMEDGVMATIKAIEARMSPAQRGVIYCRSIKQCEEMAALAGCKAHHSKLTRDSRASVLQDWIDGRGGQRWIAATTGLGTGVDIRGIIGVIHVGPPFGLVDFVQQTGRGGRQRGEVVESVIVTDGKAGWGDEFGSDIDHINREGVGLFIEG
;
A
#
# COMPACT_ATOMS: atom_id res chain seq x y z
N MET A 1 2.65 18.71 -34.76
CA MET A 1 2.21 17.87 -35.90
C MET A 1 0.95 18.38 -36.62
N GLY A 2 -0.10 18.85 -35.93
CA GLY A 2 -1.38 19.26 -36.55
C GLY A 2 -1.30 20.27 -37.71
N LYS A 3 -0.37 21.25 -37.65
CA LYS A 3 -0.16 22.22 -38.74
C LYS A 3 0.31 21.59 -40.08
N ARG A 4 0.80 20.34 -40.07
CA ARG A 4 1.23 19.61 -41.29
C ARG A 4 0.11 18.82 -41.97
N LEU A 5 -0.94 18.43 -41.22
CA LEU A 5 -2.06 17.64 -41.76
C LEU A 5 -3.05 18.50 -42.54
N TRP A 6 -3.16 19.78 -42.17
CA TRP A 6 -4.12 20.72 -42.76
C TRP A 6 -3.42 21.77 -43.62
N LYS A 7 -4.04 22.12 -44.75
CA LYS A 7 -3.69 23.27 -45.57
C LYS A 7 -4.78 24.31 -45.37
N MET A 8 -4.40 25.49 -44.87
CA MET A 8 -5.28 26.64 -44.80
C MET A 8 -5.28 27.34 -46.16
N THR A 9 -6.46 27.61 -46.70
CA THR A 9 -6.70 28.34 -47.95
C THR A 9 -7.73 29.42 -47.68
N ASN A 10 -7.48 30.66 -48.13
CA ASN A 10 -8.49 31.71 -48.07
C ASN A 10 -9.56 31.44 -49.12
N ALA A 11 -10.83 31.49 -48.71
CA ALA A 11 -11.96 31.20 -49.60
C ALA A 11 -12.39 32.40 -50.47
N GLY A 12 -11.67 33.54 -50.39
CA GLY A 12 -11.94 34.75 -51.17
C GLY A 12 -12.97 35.70 -50.54
N ASP A 13 -13.74 35.25 -49.55
CA ASP A 13 -14.77 35.99 -48.80
C ASP A 13 -14.30 36.46 -47.40
N GLY A 14 -13.00 36.36 -47.13
CA GLY A 14 -12.42 36.61 -45.79
C GLY A 14 -12.45 35.40 -44.85
N SER A 15 -13.12 34.29 -45.21
CA SER A 15 -13.14 33.06 -44.43
C SER A 15 -11.93 32.15 -44.72
N LYS A 16 -11.48 31.44 -43.68
CA LYS A 16 -10.39 30.47 -43.74
C LYS A 16 -10.96 29.07 -43.94
N ARG A 17 -10.63 28.43 -45.07
CA ARG A 17 -10.99 27.03 -45.35
C ARG A 17 -9.81 26.12 -45.06
N TYR A 18 -10.04 25.04 -44.32
CA TYR A 18 -9.01 24.04 -44.04
C TYR A 18 -9.24 22.81 -44.90
N THR A 19 -8.25 22.43 -45.69
CA THR A 19 -8.26 21.23 -46.54
C THR A 19 -7.23 20.23 -46.06
N CYS A 20 -7.55 18.95 -46.18
CA CYS A 20 -6.69 17.87 -45.72
C CYS A 20 -5.51 17.67 -46.70
N ARG A 21 -4.27 17.65 -46.21
CA ARG A 21 -3.09 17.33 -47.00
C ARG A 21 -2.95 15.80 -47.10
N ARG A 22 -3.48 15.22 -48.18
CA ARG A 22 -3.52 13.76 -48.40
C ARG A 22 -2.18 13.07 -48.14
N GLY A 23 -1.06 13.61 -48.63
CA GLY A 23 0.28 13.03 -48.41
C GLY A 23 0.69 12.96 -46.93
N ALA A 24 0.44 14.02 -46.16
CA ALA A 24 0.73 14.05 -44.73
C ALA A 24 -0.19 13.11 -43.93
N VAL A 25 -1.44 12.91 -44.39
CA VAL A 25 -2.34 11.91 -43.79
C VAL A 25 -1.85 10.49 -44.08
N VAL A 26 -1.42 10.18 -45.31
CA VAL A 26 -0.84 8.87 -45.64
C VAL A 26 0.35 8.58 -44.74
N GLU A 27 1.24 9.55 -44.54
CA GLU A 27 2.38 9.42 -43.62
C GLU A 27 1.92 9.12 -42.19
N TYR A 28 0.96 9.89 -41.65
CA TYR A 28 0.40 9.68 -40.32
C TYR A 28 -0.26 8.30 -40.15
N LEU A 29 -1.04 7.85 -41.13
CA LEU A 29 -1.63 6.52 -41.14
C LEU A 29 -0.55 5.43 -41.18
N GLY A 30 0.58 5.70 -41.84
CA GLY A 30 1.78 4.86 -41.80
C GLY A 30 2.37 4.75 -40.39
N TRP A 31 2.53 5.87 -39.68
CA TRP A 31 2.95 5.88 -38.28
C TRP A 31 1.99 5.10 -37.37
N LEU A 32 0.68 5.23 -37.59
CA LEU A 32 -0.33 4.50 -36.82
C LEU A 32 -0.31 2.99 -37.13
N LYS A 33 -0.08 2.59 -38.39
CA LYS A 33 0.15 1.18 -38.77
C LYS A 33 1.39 0.62 -38.06
N LEU A 34 2.48 1.38 -38.01
CA LEU A 34 3.71 1.01 -37.32
C LEU A 34 3.52 0.89 -35.79
N PHE A 35 2.80 1.85 -35.19
CA PHE A 35 2.44 1.79 -33.78
C PHE A 35 1.68 0.49 -33.46
N ARG A 36 0.64 0.16 -34.25
CA ARG A 36 -0.16 -1.06 -34.06
C ARG A 36 0.68 -2.34 -34.21
N THR A 37 1.58 -2.40 -35.20
CA THR A 37 2.44 -3.58 -35.38
C THR A 37 3.45 -3.78 -34.26
N LYS A 38 3.82 -2.73 -33.52
CA LYS A 38 4.67 -2.82 -32.32
C LYS A 38 3.86 -3.09 -31.05
N MET A 39 2.69 -2.46 -30.92
CA MET A 39 1.81 -2.62 -29.75
C MET A 39 1.21 -4.03 -29.66
N TYR A 40 0.95 -4.68 -30.79
CA TYR A 40 0.38 -6.02 -30.84
C TYR A 40 1.24 -7.11 -30.16
N PRO A 41 2.53 -7.31 -30.52
CA PRO A 41 3.41 -8.23 -29.79
C PRO A 41 3.73 -7.74 -28.37
N ALA A 42 3.82 -6.43 -28.12
CA ALA A 42 4.05 -5.91 -26.77
C ALA A 42 2.89 -6.28 -25.81
N THR A 43 1.65 -6.14 -26.27
CA THR A 43 0.44 -6.55 -25.52
C THR A 43 0.47 -8.05 -25.21
N HIS A 44 0.96 -8.87 -26.15
CA HIS A 44 1.06 -10.31 -26.00
C HIS A 44 2.16 -10.76 -25.02
N ILE A 45 3.34 -10.13 -25.07
CA ILE A 45 4.49 -10.45 -24.23
C ILE A 45 4.27 -9.98 -22.79
N TRP A 46 3.83 -8.74 -22.64
CA TRP A 46 3.79 -8.09 -21.34
C TRP A 46 2.53 -8.39 -20.54
N GLY A 47 1.44 -8.83 -21.17
CA GLY A 47 0.18 -9.12 -20.45
C GLY A 47 0.21 -10.32 -19.49
N GLY A 48 1.36 -10.94 -19.25
CA GLY A 48 1.48 -12.19 -18.49
C GLY A 48 1.68 -13.40 -19.39
N GLN A 49 1.37 -14.59 -18.88
CA GLN A 49 1.54 -15.81 -19.67
C GLN A 49 0.66 -15.76 -20.93
N PRO A 50 1.24 -16.06 -22.12
CA PRO A 50 0.59 -15.78 -23.39
C PRO A 50 -0.67 -16.63 -23.57
N GLY A 51 -1.77 -15.95 -23.88
CA GLY A 51 -3.00 -16.57 -24.39
C GLY A 51 -2.80 -17.21 -25.77
N ARG A 52 -3.78 -17.98 -26.22
CA ARG A 52 -3.74 -18.49 -27.61
C ARG A 52 -3.81 -17.31 -28.59
N GLY A 53 -3.13 -17.41 -29.73
CA GLY A 53 -3.11 -16.32 -30.74
C GLY A 53 -4.49 -15.70 -31.05
N PRO A 54 -5.57 -16.49 -31.24
CA PRO A 54 -6.92 -15.96 -31.45
C PRO A 54 -7.46 -15.10 -30.28
N GLU A 55 -7.07 -15.38 -29.04
CA GLU A 55 -7.52 -14.64 -27.84
C GLU A 55 -7.01 -13.19 -27.84
N ILE A 56 -5.80 -12.95 -28.37
CA ILE A 56 -5.20 -11.62 -28.48
C ILE A 56 -5.54 -10.94 -29.81
N ALA A 57 -5.70 -11.71 -30.88
CA ALA A 57 -6.09 -11.21 -32.20
C ALA A 57 -7.50 -10.59 -32.22
N THR A 58 -8.41 -11.13 -31.41
CA THR A 58 -9.84 -10.78 -31.43
C THR A 58 -10.26 -9.80 -30.33
N LEU A 59 -9.29 -9.05 -29.76
CA LEU A 59 -9.56 -8.08 -28.70
C LEU A 59 -10.48 -6.94 -29.17
N LYS A 60 -11.51 -6.70 -28.35
CA LYS A 60 -12.53 -5.66 -28.57
C LYS A 60 -12.43 -4.56 -27.51
N HIS A 61 -12.59 -3.31 -27.92
CA HIS A 61 -12.62 -2.15 -27.01
C HIS A 61 -14.03 -1.70 -26.61
N CYS A 62 -15.06 -2.07 -27.39
CA CYS A 62 -16.46 -1.82 -27.07
C CYS A 62 -17.30 -3.11 -27.18
N ASP A 63 -18.48 -3.08 -26.55
CA ASP A 63 -19.41 -4.19 -26.52
C ASP A 63 -20.09 -4.37 -27.90
N ILE A 64 -20.34 -5.62 -28.31
CA ILE A 64 -21.16 -5.96 -29.49
C ILE A 64 -22.38 -6.76 -29.03
N GLU A 65 -23.46 -6.80 -29.83
CA GLU A 65 -24.75 -7.41 -29.45
C GLU A 65 -24.64 -8.81 -28.82
N GLN A 66 -23.64 -9.59 -29.22
CA GLN A 66 -23.47 -10.97 -28.76
C GLN A 66 -22.28 -11.18 -27.80
N LEU A 67 -21.35 -10.23 -27.67
CA LEU A 67 -20.11 -10.41 -26.92
C LEU A 67 -19.66 -9.12 -26.23
N PRO A 68 -19.26 -9.19 -24.94
CA PRO A 68 -18.72 -8.04 -24.24
C PRO A 68 -17.33 -7.65 -24.78
N LYS A 69 -16.92 -6.42 -24.50
CA LYS A 69 -15.54 -5.93 -24.71
C LYS A 69 -14.54 -6.76 -23.93
N ASN A 70 -13.29 -6.73 -24.38
CA ASN A 70 -12.18 -7.44 -23.76
C ASN A 70 -11.29 -6.53 -22.93
N ILE A 71 -11.35 -5.21 -23.13
CA ILE A 71 -10.42 -4.26 -22.53
C ILE A 71 -11.15 -3.43 -21.50
N PHE A 72 -10.62 -3.43 -20.28
CA PHE A 72 -11.16 -2.69 -19.14
C PHE A 72 -10.01 -1.91 -18.47
N VAL A 73 -10.37 -0.95 -17.62
CA VAL A 73 -9.43 -0.28 -16.74
C VAL A 73 -9.78 -0.69 -15.32
N PHE A 74 -8.81 -1.24 -14.59
CA PHE A 74 -8.95 -1.67 -13.22
C PHE A 74 -7.74 -1.16 -12.44
N ASP A 75 -7.98 -0.43 -11.36
CA ASP A 75 -6.93 0.14 -10.50
C ASP A 75 -5.84 0.91 -11.29
N GLY A 76 -6.29 1.80 -12.19
CA GLY A 76 -5.39 2.61 -13.04
C GLY A 76 -4.62 1.84 -14.12
N GLN A 77 -4.78 0.51 -14.21
CA GLN A 77 -4.13 -0.34 -15.20
C GLN A 77 -5.13 -0.88 -16.22
N VAL A 78 -4.67 -1.08 -17.46
CA VAL A 78 -5.47 -1.75 -18.48
C VAL A 78 -5.43 -3.25 -18.22
N VAL A 79 -6.62 -3.85 -18.10
CA VAL A 79 -6.80 -5.29 -17.99
C VAL A 79 -7.50 -5.84 -19.22
N ILE A 80 -6.94 -6.93 -19.75
CA ILE A 80 -7.44 -7.67 -20.89
C ILE A 80 -8.08 -8.97 -20.40
N ILE A 81 -9.35 -9.16 -20.72
CA ILE A 81 -10.15 -10.32 -20.31
C ILE A 81 -10.55 -11.13 -21.54
N THR A 82 -10.12 -12.39 -21.58
CA THR A 82 -10.36 -13.33 -22.69
C THR A 82 -11.02 -14.62 -22.21
N ASP A 83 -11.81 -15.27 -23.09
CA ASP A 83 -12.43 -16.58 -22.84
C ASP A 83 -11.55 -17.75 -23.31
N ARG A 84 -11.52 -18.84 -22.55
CA ARG A 84 -10.63 -19.99 -22.78
C ARG A 84 -11.22 -21.17 -23.57
N ASP A 85 -12.52 -21.27 -23.80
CA ASP A 85 -13.09 -22.51 -24.39
C ASP A 85 -13.09 -22.58 -25.92
N LYS A 86 -12.48 -23.65 -26.42
CA LYS A 86 -12.29 -23.97 -27.85
C LYS A 86 -13.56 -24.46 -28.56
N SER A 87 -14.70 -24.55 -27.87
CA SER A 87 -15.90 -25.27 -28.35
C SER A 87 -17.21 -24.50 -28.24
N LYS A 88 -17.20 -23.16 -28.17
CA LYS A 88 -18.44 -22.36 -28.07
C LYS A 88 -18.62 -21.33 -29.18
N GLY A 89 -18.33 -21.74 -30.42
CA GLY A 89 -18.83 -21.03 -31.59
C GLY A 89 -20.34 -21.24 -31.85
N LEU A 90 -21.05 -22.08 -31.08
CA LEU A 90 -22.37 -22.60 -31.49
C LEU A 90 -23.47 -22.66 -30.40
N SER A 91 -23.21 -22.27 -29.15
CA SER A 91 -24.26 -22.26 -28.11
C SER A 91 -24.03 -21.11 -27.13
N GLY A 92 -24.94 -20.14 -27.12
CA GLY A 92 -24.88 -18.87 -26.37
C GLY A 92 -24.96 -18.99 -24.84
N GLY A 93 -24.22 -19.92 -24.24
CA GLY A 93 -24.14 -20.11 -22.79
C GLY A 93 -22.91 -19.43 -22.16
N THR A 94 -23.17 -18.48 -21.26
CA THR A 94 -22.28 -17.58 -20.48
C THR A 94 -21.20 -18.22 -19.59
N GLY A 95 -20.89 -19.51 -19.73
CA GLY A 95 -19.98 -20.26 -18.84
C GLY A 95 -18.56 -20.51 -19.36
N GLY A 96 -17.90 -19.54 -20.00
CA GLY A 96 -16.49 -19.66 -20.43
C GLY A 96 -15.50 -19.29 -19.32
N ARG A 97 -14.37 -20.00 -19.18
CA ARG A 97 -13.31 -19.61 -18.22
C ARG A 97 -12.66 -18.30 -18.68
N LYS A 98 -12.85 -17.23 -17.90
CA LYS A 98 -12.25 -15.92 -18.12
C LYS A 98 -10.82 -15.89 -17.59
N VAL A 99 -9.93 -15.24 -18.33
CA VAL A 99 -8.54 -15.01 -17.94
C VAL A 99 -8.26 -13.52 -18.03
N ALA A 100 -7.84 -12.91 -16.92
CA ALA A 100 -7.43 -11.51 -16.86
C ALA A 100 -5.91 -11.37 -17.02
N ARG A 101 -5.51 -10.32 -17.73
CA ARG A 101 -4.12 -9.99 -18.07
C ARG A 101 -3.90 -8.50 -17.92
N PHE A 102 -3.13 -8.09 -16.93
CA PHE A 102 -2.84 -6.68 -16.71
C PHE A 102 -1.65 -6.26 -17.56
N LEU A 103 -1.75 -5.08 -18.18
CA LEU A 103 -0.64 -4.48 -18.90
C LEU A 103 0.20 -3.60 -17.97
N PRO A 104 1.53 -3.53 -18.15
CA PRO A 104 2.37 -2.57 -17.43
C PRO A 104 1.87 -1.15 -17.64
N GLU A 105 2.12 -0.26 -16.68
CA GLU A 105 1.61 1.11 -16.68
C GLU A 105 1.87 1.87 -18.00
N ARG A 106 3.09 1.79 -18.54
CA ARG A 106 3.44 2.45 -19.81
C ARG A 106 2.59 1.94 -20.97
N LEU A 107 2.42 0.62 -21.08
CA LEU A 107 1.58 0.01 -22.11
C LEU A 107 0.09 0.28 -21.88
N SER A 108 -0.35 0.34 -20.62
CA SER A 108 -1.71 0.72 -20.24
C SER A 108 -2.06 2.13 -20.72
N ARG A 109 -1.20 3.12 -20.43
CA ARG A 109 -1.38 4.51 -20.91
C ARG A 109 -1.41 4.59 -22.44
N MET A 110 -0.52 3.86 -23.11
CA MET A 110 -0.49 3.79 -24.57
C MET A 110 -1.76 3.15 -25.15
N MET A 111 -2.28 2.10 -24.51
CA MET A 111 -3.51 1.43 -24.93
C MET A 111 -4.73 2.33 -24.75
N VAL A 112 -4.83 3.04 -23.62
CA VAL A 112 -5.91 4.03 -23.40
C VAL A 112 -5.85 5.14 -24.43
N ALA A 113 -4.68 5.73 -24.68
CA ALA A 113 -4.52 6.77 -25.70
C ALA A 113 -4.84 6.25 -27.12
N TYR A 114 -4.48 5.00 -27.42
CA TYR A 114 -4.79 4.36 -28.69
C TYR A 114 -6.31 4.22 -28.89
N ILE A 115 -7.03 3.72 -27.89
CA ILE A 115 -8.47 3.51 -27.96
C ILE A 115 -9.23 4.84 -27.94
N ALA A 116 -8.88 5.76 -27.04
CA ALA A 116 -9.63 6.99 -26.81
C ALA A 116 -9.35 8.06 -27.87
N TRP A 117 -8.12 8.17 -28.37
CA TRP A 117 -7.72 9.26 -29.27
C TRP A 117 -7.39 8.78 -30.67
N LEU A 118 -6.56 7.75 -30.81
CA LEU A 118 -6.03 7.37 -32.13
C LEU A 118 -7.04 6.62 -32.99
N LEU A 119 -7.83 5.70 -32.43
CA LEU A 119 -8.87 4.97 -33.17
C LEU A 119 -9.95 5.89 -33.74
N PRO A 120 -10.59 6.80 -32.97
CA PRO A 120 -11.56 7.75 -33.52
C PRO A 120 -10.92 8.69 -34.54
N PHE A 121 -9.69 9.15 -34.28
CA PHE A 121 -9.00 10.07 -35.17
C PHE A 121 -8.62 9.42 -36.50
N GLU A 122 -8.19 8.15 -36.52
CA GLU A 122 -7.94 7.38 -37.73
C GLU A 122 -9.17 7.33 -38.64
N LYS A 123 -10.34 7.06 -38.05
CA LYS A 123 -11.63 7.02 -38.78
C LYS A 123 -11.95 8.38 -39.42
N VAL A 124 -11.74 9.47 -38.68
CA VAL A 124 -11.91 10.84 -39.19
C VAL A 124 -10.95 11.13 -40.34
N LEU A 125 -9.68 10.73 -40.22
CA LEU A 125 -8.67 10.94 -41.26
C LEU A 125 -8.99 10.21 -42.56
N HIS A 126 -9.44 8.95 -42.49
CA HIS A 126 -9.87 8.20 -43.67
C HIS A 126 -11.02 8.90 -44.40
N ARG A 127 -12.02 9.36 -43.65
CA ARG A 127 -13.18 10.10 -44.19
C ARG A 127 -12.77 11.42 -44.85
N LEU A 128 -11.95 12.22 -44.16
CA LEU A 128 -11.58 13.57 -44.64
C LEU A 128 -10.54 13.57 -45.75
N ALA A 129 -9.68 12.55 -45.83
CA ALA A 129 -8.69 12.43 -46.89
C ALA A 129 -9.16 11.62 -48.12
N GLY A 130 -10.37 11.03 -48.05
CA GLY A 130 -10.88 10.13 -49.09
C GLY A 130 -10.02 8.87 -49.27
N ILE A 131 -9.31 8.44 -48.22
CA ILE A 131 -8.46 7.24 -48.24
C ILE A 131 -9.29 6.09 -47.68
N ARG A 132 -9.41 4.99 -48.43
CA ARG A 132 -10.15 3.80 -47.97
C ARG A 132 -9.57 3.28 -46.65
N GLY A 133 -10.41 3.25 -45.61
CA GLY A 133 -10.09 2.71 -44.29
C GLY A 133 -10.68 1.32 -44.05
N PRO A 134 -10.48 0.74 -42.86
CA PRO A 134 -11.22 -0.45 -42.41
C PRO A 134 -12.74 -0.21 -42.47
N SER A 135 -13.51 -1.27 -42.70
CA SER A 135 -14.98 -1.21 -42.65
C SER A 135 -15.47 -0.79 -41.27
N ASP A 136 -16.55 -0.01 -41.20
CA ASP A 136 -17.21 0.38 -39.94
C ASP A 136 -17.64 -0.84 -39.12
N SER A 137 -17.98 -1.96 -39.77
CA SER A 137 -18.30 -3.22 -39.10
C SER A 137 -17.13 -3.79 -38.28
N LEU A 138 -15.91 -3.33 -38.51
CA LEU A 138 -14.72 -3.73 -37.77
C LEU A 138 -14.39 -2.78 -36.61
N ASP A 139 -15.19 -1.73 -36.38
CA ASP A 139 -14.97 -0.73 -35.32
C ASP A 139 -14.68 -1.31 -33.93
N PRO A 140 -15.37 -2.37 -33.47
CA PRO A 140 -15.12 -2.95 -32.15
C PRO A 140 -13.71 -3.52 -31.95
N TRP A 141 -13.03 -3.97 -33.00
CA TRP A 141 -11.73 -4.64 -32.91
C TRP A 141 -10.57 -3.65 -32.91
N ILE A 142 -9.57 -3.91 -32.06
CA ILE A 142 -8.41 -3.02 -31.93
C ILE A 142 -7.27 -3.35 -32.91
N TRP A 143 -7.22 -4.58 -33.44
CA TRP A 143 -6.21 -5.01 -34.42
C TRP A 143 -6.86 -5.22 -35.78
N LYS A 144 -6.79 -4.19 -36.63
CA LYS A 144 -7.44 -4.22 -37.95
C LYS A 144 -6.71 -3.36 -38.98
N SER A 145 -6.95 -3.65 -40.25
CA SER A 145 -6.58 -2.80 -41.37
C SER A 145 -7.57 -2.93 -42.53
N ALA A 146 -7.56 -1.95 -43.44
CA ALA A 146 -8.39 -1.99 -44.65
C ALA A 146 -8.06 -3.20 -45.55
N GLU A 147 -6.79 -3.58 -45.64
CA GLU A 147 -6.29 -4.64 -46.53
C GLU A 147 -6.59 -6.06 -46.01
N LYS A 148 -6.58 -6.25 -44.69
CA LYS A 148 -6.60 -7.58 -44.06
C LYS A 148 -7.82 -7.83 -43.19
N GLY A 149 -8.66 -6.82 -42.95
CA GLY A 149 -9.72 -6.92 -41.96
C GLY A 149 -9.14 -7.05 -40.56
N ILE A 150 -9.66 -7.97 -39.76
CA ILE A 150 -9.14 -8.29 -38.41
C ILE A 150 -7.78 -8.97 -38.56
N TRP A 151 -6.79 -8.55 -37.78
CA TRP A 151 -5.49 -9.18 -37.79
C TRP A 151 -5.55 -10.58 -37.20
N ASP A 152 -4.77 -11.51 -37.76
CA ASP A 152 -4.73 -12.90 -37.32
C ASP A 152 -3.49 -13.21 -36.46
N THR A 153 -3.38 -14.49 -36.09
CA THR A 153 -2.20 -14.99 -35.36
C THR A 153 -0.94 -15.00 -36.23
N ALA A 154 -1.05 -15.08 -37.56
CA ALA A 154 0.10 -15.08 -38.45
C ALA A 154 0.81 -13.72 -38.45
N ILE A 155 0.05 -12.62 -38.41
CA ILE A 155 0.59 -11.27 -38.25
C ILE A 155 1.32 -11.15 -36.91
N LEU A 156 0.72 -11.60 -35.81
CA LEU A 156 1.36 -11.58 -34.48
C LEU A 156 2.67 -12.37 -34.48
N SER A 157 2.64 -13.59 -35.04
CA SER A 157 3.79 -14.48 -35.13
C SER A 157 4.93 -13.85 -35.94
N LYS A 158 4.60 -13.20 -37.06
CA LYS A 158 5.59 -12.50 -37.90
C LYS A 158 6.23 -11.31 -37.16
N GLN A 159 5.42 -10.47 -36.50
CA GLN A 159 5.94 -9.31 -35.77
C GLN A 159 6.76 -9.70 -34.56
N LEU A 160 6.33 -10.72 -33.82
CA LEU A 160 7.06 -11.26 -32.67
C LEU A 160 8.43 -11.80 -33.10
N ALA A 161 8.48 -12.60 -34.16
CA ALA A 161 9.73 -13.16 -34.69
C ALA A 161 10.68 -12.09 -35.20
N LEU A 162 10.15 -11.00 -35.78
CA LEU A 162 10.95 -9.87 -36.24
C LEU A 162 11.56 -9.10 -35.06
N VAL A 163 10.75 -8.78 -34.04
CA VAL A 163 11.23 -8.03 -32.87
C VAL A 163 12.22 -8.86 -32.06
N SER A 164 11.89 -10.11 -31.74
CA SER A 164 12.79 -10.97 -30.98
C SER A 164 14.08 -11.29 -31.76
N GLY A 165 13.99 -11.43 -33.09
CA GLY A 165 15.17 -11.66 -33.93
C GLY A 165 16.17 -10.50 -33.89
N VAL A 166 15.66 -9.27 -33.77
CA VAL A 166 16.50 -8.06 -33.68
C VAL A 166 17.03 -7.86 -32.26
N GLU A 167 16.17 -7.97 -31.24
CA GLU A 167 16.52 -7.60 -29.86
C GLU A 167 17.31 -8.68 -29.11
N ILE A 168 17.00 -9.97 -29.36
CA ILE A 168 17.58 -11.10 -28.62
C ILE A 168 18.26 -12.13 -29.54
N GLY A 169 18.40 -11.84 -30.83
CA GLY A 169 19.05 -12.73 -31.81
C GLY A 169 18.28 -14.01 -32.14
N ALA A 170 17.07 -14.21 -31.61
CA ALA A 170 16.27 -15.41 -31.78
C ALA A 170 14.89 -15.08 -32.36
N ARG A 171 14.49 -15.72 -33.47
CA ARG A 171 13.19 -15.51 -34.11
C ARG A 171 12.09 -16.34 -33.43
N LEU A 172 11.38 -15.73 -32.48
CA LEU A 172 10.32 -16.37 -31.71
C LEU A 172 8.96 -16.11 -32.38
N THR A 173 8.37 -17.17 -32.92
CA THR A 173 6.95 -17.22 -33.30
C THR A 173 6.05 -17.27 -32.06
N VAL A 174 4.74 -17.06 -32.21
CA VAL A 174 3.78 -17.20 -31.09
C VAL A 174 3.88 -18.58 -30.43
N SER A 175 4.09 -19.64 -31.22
CA SER A 175 4.24 -21.02 -30.71
C SER A 175 5.52 -21.20 -29.90
N SER A 176 6.67 -20.78 -30.43
CA SER A 176 7.96 -20.92 -29.74
C SER A 176 8.07 -19.99 -28.53
N TYR A 177 7.57 -18.76 -28.63
CA TYR A 177 7.46 -17.84 -27.49
C TYR A 177 6.61 -18.43 -26.37
N ARG A 178 5.52 -19.16 -26.70
CA ARG A 178 4.72 -19.82 -25.68
C ARG A 178 5.50 -20.86 -24.89
N HIS A 179 6.38 -21.64 -25.52
CA HIS A 179 7.26 -22.56 -24.79
C HIS A 179 8.24 -21.80 -23.89
N VAL A 180 8.86 -20.75 -24.40
CA VAL A 180 9.75 -19.87 -23.62
C VAL A 180 9.01 -19.28 -22.41
N ALA A 181 7.79 -18.78 -22.63
CA ALA A 181 6.95 -18.18 -21.61
C ALA A 181 6.50 -19.21 -20.55
N VAL A 182 6.30 -20.48 -20.91
CA VAL A 182 6.06 -21.55 -19.94
C VAL A 182 7.27 -21.74 -19.03
N GLU A 183 8.49 -21.78 -19.58
CA GLU A 183 9.70 -21.89 -18.77
C GLU A 183 9.95 -20.64 -17.91
N MET A 184 9.73 -19.43 -18.45
CA MET A 184 9.73 -18.20 -17.65
C MET A 184 8.73 -18.32 -16.50
N GLY A 185 7.53 -18.83 -16.79
CA GLY A 185 6.51 -19.02 -15.77
C GLY A 185 6.92 -20.01 -14.69
N ARG A 186 7.62 -21.11 -15.05
CA ARG A 186 8.20 -22.04 -14.07
C ARG A 186 9.29 -21.39 -13.22
N LYS A 187 10.14 -20.54 -13.81
CA LYS A 187 11.17 -19.81 -13.06
C LYS A 187 10.55 -18.81 -12.08
N ILE A 188 9.56 -18.05 -12.50
CA ILE A 188 8.83 -17.11 -11.63
C ILE A 188 8.10 -17.89 -10.52
N LYS A 189 7.40 -18.98 -10.85
CA LYS A 189 6.78 -19.88 -9.88
C LYS A 189 7.80 -20.47 -8.91
N GLY A 190 8.98 -20.88 -9.37
CA GLY A 190 10.06 -21.43 -8.55
C GLY A 190 10.71 -20.40 -7.62
N LEU A 191 10.78 -19.14 -8.03
CA LEU A 191 11.22 -18.04 -7.16
C LEU A 191 10.22 -17.78 -6.04
N ILE A 192 8.92 -17.78 -6.36
CA ILE A 192 7.84 -17.60 -5.39
C ILE A 192 7.73 -18.82 -4.47
N ILE A 193 7.80 -20.05 -4.99
CA ILE A 193 7.79 -21.25 -4.14
C ILE A 193 9.04 -21.29 -3.27
N ARG A 194 10.21 -20.85 -3.73
CA ARG A 194 11.36 -20.72 -2.83
C ARG A 194 11.14 -19.64 -1.78
N GLN A 195 10.45 -18.55 -2.11
CA GLN A 195 10.12 -17.48 -1.17
C GLN A 195 9.06 -17.93 -0.15
N ILE A 196 8.02 -18.67 -0.59
CA ILE A 196 6.99 -19.29 0.23
C ILE A 196 7.53 -20.49 1.01
N ASP A 197 8.44 -21.31 0.46
CA ASP A 197 9.10 -22.42 1.16
C ASP A 197 10.22 -21.91 2.07
N LEU A 198 10.81 -20.74 1.83
CA LEU A 198 11.68 -20.05 2.79
C LEU A 198 10.83 -19.44 3.90
N GLU A 199 9.71 -18.78 3.57
CA GLU A 199 8.72 -18.29 4.53
C GLU A 199 8.02 -19.45 5.28
N ALA A 200 7.86 -20.62 4.65
CA ALA A 200 7.26 -21.83 5.23
C ALA A 200 8.29 -22.72 5.91
N ALA A 201 9.58 -22.69 5.54
CA ALA A 201 10.65 -23.24 6.36
C ALA A 201 10.98 -22.34 7.55
N GLU A 202 10.70 -21.04 7.45
CA GLU A 202 10.64 -20.10 8.57
C GLU A 202 9.31 -20.21 9.36
N ALA A 203 8.24 -20.74 8.76
CA ALA A 203 6.96 -21.06 9.41
C ALA A 203 6.74 -22.56 9.72
N ASP A 204 7.75 -23.42 9.52
CA ASP A 204 7.72 -24.85 9.91
C ASP A 204 8.20 -25.04 11.36
N SER A 205 8.12 -23.99 12.16
CA SER A 205 7.46 -24.13 13.46
C SER A 205 6.13 -23.38 13.38
N ASP A 206 5.04 -24.14 13.34
CA ASP A 206 3.65 -23.71 13.56
C ASP A 206 2.81 -23.48 12.29
N ASN A 207 2.17 -24.55 11.77
CA ASN A 207 0.72 -24.76 11.96
C ASN A 207 0.15 -25.89 11.09
N GLU A 208 -0.31 -26.98 11.72
CA GLU A 208 -1.52 -27.69 11.27
C GLU A 208 -2.57 -27.58 12.38
N VAL A 209 -3.46 -26.58 12.27
CA VAL A 209 -4.63 -26.46 13.15
C VAL A 209 -5.90 -26.50 12.29
N ALA A 210 -6.74 -27.50 12.53
CA ALA A 210 -8.09 -27.58 11.98
C ALA A 210 -9.02 -26.52 12.60
N ASP A 211 -10.00 -26.04 11.83
CA ASP A 211 -11.04 -25.12 12.29
C ASP A 211 -11.82 -25.75 13.48
N PRO A 212 -11.75 -25.20 14.72
CA PRO A 212 -12.28 -25.85 15.91
C PRO A 212 -13.81 -25.92 15.98
N ILE A 213 -14.53 -25.29 15.05
CA ILE A 213 -15.99 -25.18 15.08
C ILE A 213 -16.64 -26.04 14.00
N THR A 214 -16.01 -26.23 12.85
CA THR A 214 -16.65 -26.89 11.69
C THR A 214 -16.06 -28.24 11.30
N GLY A 215 -14.83 -28.56 11.74
CA GLY A 215 -14.14 -29.80 11.36
C GLY A 215 -13.77 -29.90 9.88
N GLU A 216 -14.10 -28.90 9.05
CA GLU A 216 -13.75 -28.88 7.64
C GLU A 216 -12.31 -28.39 7.44
N ARG A 217 -11.56 -29.17 6.66
CA ARG A 217 -10.20 -28.80 6.21
C ARG A 217 -10.32 -27.61 5.26
N ARG A 218 -9.99 -26.40 5.72
CA ARG A 218 -9.79 -25.24 4.82
C ARG A 218 -8.66 -25.56 3.84
N ARG A 219 -9.01 -25.84 2.58
CA ARG A 219 -8.02 -25.78 1.50
C ARG A 219 -7.64 -24.31 1.33
N GLN A 220 -6.39 -23.96 1.68
CA GLN A 220 -5.77 -22.73 1.20
C GLN A 220 -5.96 -22.67 -0.33
N PRO A 221 -6.45 -21.55 -0.89
CA PRO A 221 -6.48 -21.37 -2.33
C PRO A 221 -5.03 -21.29 -2.82
N ARG A 222 -4.51 -22.40 -3.33
CA ARG A 222 -3.16 -22.43 -3.87
C ARG A 222 -3.09 -21.51 -5.09
N VAL A 223 -2.16 -20.54 -5.06
CA VAL A 223 -1.75 -19.68 -6.19
C VAL A 223 -1.50 -20.49 -7.48
N GLU A 224 -1.18 -21.78 -7.33
CA GLU A 224 -1.12 -22.78 -8.39
C GLU A 224 -2.31 -22.73 -9.37
N TYR A 225 -3.53 -22.48 -8.88
CA TYR A 225 -4.74 -22.44 -9.72
C TYR A 225 -4.74 -21.29 -10.73
N VAL A 226 -4.24 -20.11 -10.35
CA VAL A 226 -4.28 -18.90 -11.20
C VAL A 226 -3.13 -18.93 -12.21
N TRP A 227 -1.96 -19.43 -11.81
CA TRP A 227 -0.84 -19.70 -12.71
C TRP A 227 -1.22 -20.72 -13.79
N ASP A 228 -1.83 -21.84 -13.40
CA ASP A 228 -2.31 -22.86 -14.33
C ASP A 228 -3.42 -22.33 -15.25
N SER A 229 -4.23 -21.39 -14.74
CA SER A 229 -5.29 -20.73 -15.50
C SER A 229 -4.74 -19.77 -16.57
N GLN A 230 -3.68 -19.00 -16.26
CA GLN A 230 -2.93 -18.25 -17.29
C GLN A 230 -2.15 -19.20 -18.23
N ALA A 231 -1.67 -20.34 -17.72
CA ALA A 231 -0.91 -21.36 -18.44
C ALA A 231 -1.73 -22.30 -19.32
N THR A 232 -3.03 -22.10 -19.45
CA THR A 232 -3.95 -22.96 -20.21
C THR A 232 -4.10 -24.42 -19.71
N HIS A 233 -3.85 -24.72 -18.43
CA HIS A 233 -4.11 -26.02 -17.78
C HIS A 233 -5.36 -25.99 -16.87
N GLY A 234 -6.12 -27.08 -16.83
CA GLY A 234 -7.46 -27.09 -16.25
C GLY A 234 -7.57 -27.98 -15.03
N SER A 235 -7.89 -27.43 -13.86
CA SER A 235 -8.33 -28.23 -12.71
C SER A 235 -9.87 -28.30 -12.69
N ARG A 236 -10.39 -29.51 -12.46
CA ARG A 236 -11.80 -29.90 -12.69
C ARG A 236 -12.72 -29.55 -11.51
N ILE A 237 -12.23 -28.87 -10.47
CA ILE A 237 -12.88 -28.78 -9.15
C ILE A 237 -13.49 -27.39 -8.85
N ALA A 238 -13.16 -26.34 -9.60
CA ALA A 238 -13.58 -24.96 -9.28
C ALA A 238 -14.95 -24.52 -9.86
N ARG A 239 -15.87 -25.45 -10.18
CA ARG A 239 -17.11 -25.13 -10.92
C ARG A 239 -18.40 -25.05 -10.10
N GLY A 240 -18.36 -25.27 -8.79
CA GLY A 240 -19.58 -25.55 -8.01
C GLY A 240 -19.98 -24.52 -6.95
N HIS A 241 -19.09 -23.61 -6.53
CA HIS A 241 -19.36 -22.78 -5.35
C HIS A 241 -19.05 -21.32 -5.64
N TYR A 242 -19.85 -20.45 -5.03
CA TYR A 242 -19.78 -18.99 -5.01
C TYR A 242 -20.58 -18.26 -6.09
N GLY A 243 -21.63 -17.58 -5.62
CA GLY A 243 -22.49 -16.72 -6.40
C GLY A 243 -21.72 -15.63 -7.14
N VAL A 244 -22.22 -15.32 -8.33
CA VAL A 244 -21.61 -14.37 -9.27
C VAL A 244 -21.89 -12.94 -8.79
N ASN A 245 -20.84 -12.18 -8.47
CA ASN A 245 -20.96 -10.75 -8.19
C ASN A 245 -21.14 -9.98 -9.52
N LEU A 246 -22.24 -9.24 -9.65
CA LEU A 246 -22.61 -8.49 -10.87
C LEU A 246 -21.72 -7.26 -11.14
N GLN A 247 -20.92 -6.80 -10.18
CA GLN A 247 -20.11 -5.57 -10.32
C GLN A 247 -18.78 -5.78 -11.05
N PHE A 248 -18.35 -7.02 -11.27
CA PHE A 248 -17.03 -7.31 -11.81
C PHE A 248 -17.08 -7.77 -13.27
N PRO A 249 -16.09 -7.39 -14.10
CA PRO A 249 -16.06 -7.74 -15.51
C PRO A 249 -16.24 -9.24 -15.73
N ASN A 250 -17.29 -9.61 -16.47
CA ASN A 250 -17.51 -10.97 -16.94
C ASN A 250 -17.49 -12.06 -15.83
N GLN A 251 -18.03 -11.77 -14.64
CA GLN A 251 -18.17 -12.76 -13.55
C GLN A 251 -16.86 -13.17 -12.86
N LEU A 252 -15.76 -12.41 -13.04
CA LEU A 252 -14.53 -12.62 -12.28
C LEU A 252 -14.67 -12.06 -10.86
N GLN A 253 -14.53 -12.91 -9.84
CA GLN A 253 -14.55 -12.46 -8.45
C GLN A 253 -13.37 -11.51 -8.13
N PRO A 254 -13.53 -10.57 -7.18
CA PRO A 254 -12.48 -9.62 -6.80
C PRO A 254 -11.16 -10.30 -6.44
N GLU A 255 -11.20 -11.38 -5.68
CA GLU A 255 -10.02 -12.17 -5.28
C GLU A 255 -9.28 -12.76 -6.49
N MET A 256 -10.03 -13.24 -7.50
CA MET A 256 -9.41 -13.74 -8.74
C MET A 256 -8.76 -12.60 -9.53
N MET A 257 -9.38 -11.42 -9.57
CA MET A 257 -8.82 -10.24 -10.23
C MET A 257 -7.52 -9.77 -9.57
N SER A 258 -7.47 -9.73 -8.24
CA SER A 258 -6.25 -9.40 -7.49
C SER A 258 -5.12 -10.41 -7.78
N ASN A 259 -5.43 -11.71 -7.74
CA ASN A 259 -4.45 -12.74 -8.08
C ASN A 259 -3.91 -12.61 -9.51
N TYR A 260 -4.77 -12.28 -10.48
CA TYR A 260 -4.33 -12.01 -11.86
C TYR A 260 -3.45 -10.76 -11.96
N GLN A 261 -3.76 -9.71 -11.18
CA GLN A 261 -2.97 -8.48 -11.12
C GLN A 261 -1.57 -8.76 -10.56
N GLU A 262 -1.49 -9.52 -9.47
CA GLU A 262 -0.24 -9.86 -8.81
C GLU A 262 0.66 -10.74 -9.69
N ILE A 263 0.09 -11.74 -10.36
CA ILE A 263 0.84 -12.57 -11.30
C ILE A 263 1.35 -11.75 -12.48
N SER A 264 0.52 -10.86 -13.05
CA SER A 264 0.96 -9.95 -14.10
C SER A 264 2.08 -9.02 -13.59
N ARG A 265 2.01 -8.53 -12.35
CA ARG A 265 3.07 -7.71 -11.74
C ARG A 265 4.40 -8.46 -11.66
N LEU A 266 4.40 -9.69 -11.15
CA LEU A 266 5.59 -10.53 -11.05
C LEU A 266 6.17 -10.86 -12.43
N TRP A 267 5.30 -11.08 -13.42
CA TRP A 267 5.70 -11.25 -14.82
C TRP A 267 6.39 -9.99 -15.38
N HIS A 268 5.82 -8.80 -15.14
CA HIS A 268 6.42 -7.54 -15.58
C HIS A 268 7.80 -7.32 -14.95
N GLN A 269 7.94 -7.61 -13.65
CA GLN A 269 9.21 -7.51 -12.94
C GLN A 269 10.25 -8.44 -13.52
N PHE A 270 9.88 -9.70 -13.79
CA PHE A 270 10.78 -10.67 -14.41
C PHE A 270 11.29 -10.21 -15.78
N LEU A 271 10.40 -9.66 -16.62
CA LEU A 271 10.77 -9.12 -17.94
C LEU A 271 11.57 -7.82 -17.89
N ALA A 272 11.45 -7.03 -16.81
CA ALA A 272 12.17 -5.78 -16.62
C ALA A 272 13.59 -5.95 -16.08
N ARG A 273 13.98 -7.16 -15.63
CA ARG A 273 15.33 -7.45 -15.15
C ARG A 273 16.36 -7.35 -16.28
N THR A 274 17.45 -6.63 -16.01
CA THR A 274 18.58 -6.45 -16.95
C THR A 274 19.90 -6.99 -16.40
N ASP A 275 19.89 -7.58 -15.21
CA ASP A 275 21.05 -8.01 -14.43
C ASP A 275 21.54 -9.43 -14.77
N GLY A 276 20.78 -10.21 -15.55
CA GLY A 276 21.22 -11.50 -16.09
C GLY A 276 21.35 -12.63 -15.06
N ASP A 277 21.12 -12.37 -13.77
CA ASP A 277 21.18 -13.39 -12.73
C ASP A 277 19.84 -14.12 -12.61
N PHE A 278 19.73 -15.21 -13.37
CA PHE A 278 18.57 -16.10 -13.35
C PHE A 278 18.86 -17.37 -12.53
N GLY A 279 19.43 -17.21 -11.32
CA GLY A 279 19.19 -18.14 -10.21
C GLY A 279 19.60 -19.60 -10.43
N GLU A 280 20.71 -19.86 -11.11
CA GLU A 280 21.34 -21.18 -11.14
C GLU A 280 22.72 -21.14 -10.49
N ARG A 281 22.77 -21.23 -9.16
CA ARG A 281 23.94 -21.79 -8.47
C ARG A 281 23.66 -23.24 -8.10
N LYS A 282 24.08 -24.15 -8.98
CA LYS A 282 24.43 -25.52 -8.61
C LYS A 282 25.54 -25.46 -7.55
N ARG A 283 25.43 -26.23 -6.48
CA ARG A 283 26.56 -26.54 -5.58
C ARG A 283 27.68 -27.17 -6.42
N PRO A 284 28.95 -26.81 -6.14
CA PRO A 284 29.87 -27.88 -5.73
C PRO A 284 30.86 -27.50 -4.61
N ALA A 285 31.25 -28.58 -3.93
CA ALA A 285 32.36 -28.88 -3.03
C ALA A 285 33.49 -27.87 -2.77
N GLU A 286 33.96 -27.92 -1.53
CA GLU A 286 35.21 -27.40 -0.98
C GLU A 286 36.42 -27.61 -1.90
N THR A 287 37.25 -26.58 -2.10
CA THR A 287 38.72 -26.66 -1.93
C THR A 287 39.31 -25.26 -1.77
N ILE A 288 40.21 -25.12 -0.79
CA ILE A 288 41.06 -23.97 -0.47
C ILE A 288 42.07 -23.72 -1.62
N SER A 289 42.32 -22.47 -2.02
CA SER A 289 43.67 -21.85 -2.08
C SER A 289 43.68 -20.45 -2.72
N THR A 290 44.68 -19.69 -2.27
CA THR A 290 45.11 -18.30 -2.49
C THR A 290 45.54 -17.91 -3.91
N ALA A 291 45.31 -16.65 -4.33
CA ALA A 291 46.31 -15.73 -4.92
C ALA A 291 45.70 -14.41 -5.52
N VAL A 292 45.99 -13.27 -4.88
CA VAL A 292 46.78 -12.11 -5.38
C VAL A 292 46.55 -11.55 -6.82
N VAL A 293 45.93 -10.35 -6.86
CA VAL A 293 46.37 -9.06 -7.50
C VAL A 293 46.19 -8.74 -9.01
N ASN A 294 45.51 -7.59 -9.22
CA ASN A 294 45.67 -6.48 -10.20
C ASN A 294 44.85 -6.34 -11.49
N GLY A 295 44.37 -5.08 -11.66
CA GLY A 295 43.86 -4.44 -12.88
C GLY A 295 42.39 -4.02 -12.73
N GLY A 296 41.97 -2.78 -12.49
CA GLY A 296 42.55 -1.47 -12.80
C GLY A 296 41.78 -0.83 -13.96
N THR A 297 40.64 -0.17 -13.72
CA THR A 297 40.14 0.90 -14.60
C THR A 297 39.15 1.85 -13.91
N LYS A 298 39.68 3.04 -13.65
CA LYS A 298 39.09 4.36 -13.35
C LYS A 298 37.57 4.51 -13.56
N ARG A 299 36.83 4.75 -12.47
CA ARG A 299 35.54 5.49 -12.48
C ARG A 299 35.78 6.95 -12.14
N GLN A 300 35.45 7.81 -13.09
CA GLN A 300 35.49 9.27 -13.02
C GLN A 300 34.35 9.76 -12.11
N ARG A 301 34.72 10.41 -11.01
CA ARG A 301 33.80 11.15 -10.11
C ARG A 301 33.27 12.37 -10.86
N TYR A 302 31.95 12.48 -11.01
CA TYR A 302 31.29 13.75 -11.28
C TYR A 302 31.07 14.48 -9.95
N ASN A 303 31.81 15.56 -9.75
CA ASN A 303 31.61 16.54 -8.69
C ASN A 303 30.39 17.40 -9.03
N LEU A 304 29.42 17.48 -8.12
CA LEU A 304 28.36 18.49 -8.16
C LEU A 304 28.49 19.39 -6.92
N HIS A 305 29.53 20.22 -6.93
CA HIS A 305 29.63 21.40 -6.09
C HIS A 305 30.00 22.60 -6.97
N GLN A 306 28.99 23.34 -7.40
CA GLN A 306 29.13 24.77 -7.65
C GLN A 306 27.85 25.46 -7.19
N ARG A 307 27.97 26.10 -6.03
CA ARG A 307 27.05 27.11 -5.51
C ARG A 307 27.10 28.31 -6.44
N GLU A 308 26.00 28.64 -7.09
CA GLU A 308 25.75 30.02 -7.51
C GLU A 308 25.08 30.74 -6.34
N GLN A 309 25.79 31.74 -5.82
CA GLN A 309 25.25 32.73 -4.89
C GLN A 309 24.26 33.60 -5.65
N VAL A 310 22.97 33.49 -5.32
CA VAL A 310 21.96 34.48 -5.72
C VAL A 310 21.55 35.24 -4.46
N THR A 311 21.93 36.51 -4.42
CA THR A 311 21.60 37.50 -3.40
C THR A 311 20.07 37.72 -3.35
N PRO A 312 19.43 37.79 -2.18
CA PRO A 312 17.98 37.96 -2.10
C PRO A 312 17.56 39.40 -2.49
N PRO A 313 16.51 39.60 -3.31
CA PRO A 313 15.89 40.90 -3.44
C PRO A 313 15.00 41.17 -2.22
N THR A 314 15.38 42.20 -1.47
CA THR A 314 14.56 42.87 -0.47
C THR A 314 13.42 43.61 -1.17
N THR A 315 12.20 43.06 -1.17
CA THR A 315 11.00 43.87 -1.31
C THR A 315 9.81 43.18 -0.65
N THR A 316 9.37 43.79 0.43
CA THR A 316 8.18 43.47 1.22
C THR A 316 6.94 43.59 0.33
N GLN A 317 6.33 42.48 -0.06
CA GLN A 317 4.93 42.42 -0.44
C GLN A 317 4.27 41.19 0.22
N PRO A 318 3.17 41.36 0.95
CA PRO A 318 2.45 40.23 1.53
C PRO A 318 1.83 39.37 0.43
N GLN A 319 2.13 38.07 0.43
CA GLN A 319 1.40 37.10 -0.38
C GLN A 319 -0.07 37.03 0.11
N PRO A 320 -1.06 36.95 -0.80
CA PRO A 320 -2.45 36.85 -0.40
C PRO A 320 -2.71 35.51 0.28
N GLN A 321 -3.14 35.56 1.55
CA GLN A 321 -3.74 34.42 2.23
C GLN A 321 -4.98 33.98 1.43
N PRO A 322 -5.21 32.68 1.21
CA PRO A 322 -6.48 32.22 0.69
C PRO A 322 -7.58 32.66 1.67
N GLN A 323 -8.46 33.56 1.23
CA GLN A 323 -9.67 33.93 1.95
C GLN A 323 -10.57 32.71 1.99
N TYR A 324 -10.56 32.00 3.12
CA TYR A 324 -11.62 31.09 3.48
C TYR A 324 -12.83 31.94 3.88
N THR A 325 -13.92 31.84 3.14
CA THR A 325 -15.22 32.33 3.59
C THR A 325 -15.53 31.69 4.94
N GLU A 326 -15.64 32.49 6.00
CA GLU A 326 -16.08 32.06 7.32
C GLU A 326 -17.53 31.57 7.24
N LEU A 327 -17.72 30.26 7.07
CA LEU A 327 -18.95 29.60 7.49
C LEU A 327 -18.74 29.01 8.89
N ALA A 328 -19.67 29.32 9.79
CA ALA A 328 -19.52 29.06 11.23
C ALA A 328 -19.49 27.57 11.55
N SER A 329 -18.39 27.12 12.18
CA SER A 329 -18.32 25.81 12.82
C SER A 329 -19.44 25.67 13.86
N ARG A 330 -19.98 24.45 14.02
CA ARG A 330 -21.01 24.14 15.04
C ARG A 330 -20.59 24.54 16.46
N PHE A 331 -19.29 24.53 16.72
CA PHE A 331 -18.70 24.95 17.98
C PHE A 331 -17.67 26.05 17.74
N THR A 332 -17.75 27.12 18.52
CA THR A 332 -16.72 28.16 18.59
C THR A 332 -15.46 27.62 19.25
N HIS A 333 -14.30 28.23 19.01
CA HIS A 333 -13.03 27.85 19.67
C HIS A 333 -13.16 27.85 21.21
N THR A 334 -13.86 28.82 21.79
CA THR A 334 -14.12 28.89 23.23
C THR A 334 -14.96 27.71 23.73
N GLN A 335 -15.95 27.25 22.96
CA GLN A 335 -16.73 26.07 23.31
C GLN A 335 -15.90 24.79 23.21
N ILE A 336 -14.99 24.69 22.23
CA ILE A 336 -14.07 23.56 22.09
C ILE A 336 -13.12 23.50 23.29
N ASP A 337 -12.53 24.63 23.68
CA ASP A 337 -11.65 24.71 24.85
C ASP A 337 -12.39 24.37 26.15
N ALA A 338 -13.63 24.86 26.31
CA ALA A 338 -14.48 24.50 27.45
C ALA A 338 -14.85 23.02 27.45
N GLY A 339 -15.09 22.42 26.27
CA GLY A 339 -15.35 20.98 26.12
C GLY A 339 -14.15 20.13 26.56
N LEU A 340 -12.93 20.56 26.19
CA LEU A 340 -11.69 19.89 26.63
C LEU A 340 -11.60 19.85 28.17
N LYS A 341 -11.90 20.97 28.83
CA LYS A 341 -11.89 21.06 30.29
C LYS A 341 -12.98 20.20 30.94
N ARG A 342 -14.18 20.18 30.39
CA ARG A 342 -15.24 19.29 30.91
C ARG A 342 -14.88 17.81 30.75
N MET A 343 -14.23 17.44 29.65
CA MET A 343 -13.88 16.04 29.37
C MET A 343 -12.69 15.55 30.21
N LEU A 344 -11.69 16.39 30.47
CA LEU A 344 -10.42 15.97 31.10
C LEU A 344 -10.13 16.63 32.46
N GLY A 345 -10.96 17.58 32.91
CA GLY A 345 -10.79 18.37 34.14
C GLY A 345 -10.47 19.85 33.90
N GLU A 346 -10.76 20.71 34.88
CA GLU A 346 -10.63 22.19 34.75
C GLU A 346 -9.21 22.69 34.43
N ASP A 347 -8.20 21.95 34.87
CA ASP A 347 -6.78 22.23 34.62
C ASP A 347 -6.28 21.73 33.25
N ALA A 348 -7.15 21.06 32.48
CA ALA A 348 -6.79 20.54 31.18
C ALA A 348 -6.51 21.66 30.17
N GLY A 349 -5.48 21.45 29.37
CA GLY A 349 -5.10 22.34 28.28
C GLY A 349 -4.48 21.58 27.12
N TRP A 350 -4.35 22.26 25.98
CA TRP A 350 -3.70 21.71 24.80
C TRP A 350 -2.22 21.44 25.07
N LYS A 351 -1.73 20.26 24.68
CA LYS A 351 -0.32 19.89 24.85
C LYS A 351 0.60 20.72 23.97
N THR A 352 0.15 21.09 22.78
CA THR A 352 0.89 21.93 21.82
C THR A 352 -0.07 22.83 21.05
N SER A 353 0.45 23.89 20.43
CA SER A 353 -0.34 24.73 19.52
C SER A 353 -0.84 23.94 18.31
N GLN A 354 -0.04 23.01 17.77
CA GLN A 354 -0.47 22.17 16.65
C GLN A 354 -1.62 21.21 17.04
N GLN A 355 -1.68 20.76 18.29
CA GLN A 355 -2.82 19.96 18.76
C GLN A 355 -4.09 20.82 18.82
N ARG A 356 -3.98 22.04 19.35
CA ARG A 356 -5.10 23.01 19.38
C ARG A 356 -5.57 23.37 17.98
N ASP A 357 -4.65 23.84 17.13
CA ASP A 357 -4.94 24.31 15.78
C ASP A 357 -5.47 23.14 14.92
N GLY A 358 -4.97 21.93 15.15
CA GLY A 358 -5.49 20.68 14.59
C GLY A 358 -6.94 20.43 14.98
N MET A 359 -7.29 20.59 16.26
CA MET A 359 -8.66 20.40 16.72
C MET A 359 -9.59 21.44 16.09
N TYR A 360 -9.21 22.71 16.13
CA TYR A 360 -10.00 23.77 15.53
C TYR A 360 -10.22 23.53 14.04
N ARG A 361 -9.18 23.10 13.31
CA ARG A 361 -9.33 22.76 11.90
C ARG A 361 -10.29 21.58 11.70
N ILE A 362 -10.18 20.51 12.50
CA ILE A 362 -11.04 19.33 12.42
C ILE A 362 -12.51 19.69 12.67
N MET A 363 -12.77 20.52 13.67
CA MET A 363 -14.13 20.97 14.03
C MET A 363 -14.74 21.94 13.02
N GLY A 364 -13.91 22.54 12.16
CA GLY A 364 -14.32 23.41 11.06
C GLY A 364 -14.36 22.71 9.69
N LEU A 365 -14.06 21.42 9.57
CA LEU A 365 -14.18 20.71 8.29
C LEU A 365 -15.66 20.58 7.90
N GLU A 366 -15.98 20.94 6.66
CA GLU A 366 -17.34 20.86 6.16
C GLU A 366 -17.67 19.45 5.68
N ASN A 367 -18.82 18.94 6.11
CA ASN A 367 -19.41 17.75 5.53
C ASN A 367 -20.65 18.14 4.70
N ASN A 368 -20.43 18.34 3.41
CA ASN A 368 -21.47 18.66 2.44
C ASN A 368 -21.95 17.44 1.65
N GLY A 369 -21.52 16.22 2.03
CA GLY A 369 -21.89 14.96 1.38
C GLY A 369 -21.44 14.78 -0.08
N THR A 370 -20.73 15.77 -0.65
CA THR A 370 -20.32 15.79 -2.07
C THR A 370 -18.82 15.75 -2.25
N ARG A 371 -18.04 16.33 -1.32
CA ARG A 371 -16.57 16.26 -1.33
C ARG A 371 -16.03 15.93 0.06
N SER A 372 -15.13 14.96 0.10
CA SER A 372 -14.33 14.67 1.29
C SER A 372 -13.24 15.72 1.46
N GLU A 373 -13.42 16.66 2.40
CA GLU A 373 -12.28 17.46 2.89
C GLU A 373 -11.26 16.54 3.57
N GLN A 374 -9.97 16.85 3.43
CA GLN A 374 -8.91 15.98 3.90
C GLN A 374 -7.91 16.75 4.74
N LEU A 375 -7.53 16.16 5.87
CA LEU A 375 -6.52 16.72 6.76
C LEU A 375 -5.55 15.62 7.20
N ILE A 376 -4.25 15.89 7.04
CA ILE A 376 -3.19 15.05 7.59
C ILE A 376 -2.69 15.72 8.88
N VAL A 377 -2.69 15.00 9.99
CA VAL A 377 -2.17 15.49 11.26
C VAL A 377 -1.04 14.60 11.74
N VAL A 378 0.15 15.19 11.84
CA VAL A 378 1.37 14.52 12.30
C VAL A 378 1.78 15.09 13.66
N LEU A 379 1.54 14.34 14.73
CA LEU A 379 1.94 14.68 16.10
C LEU A 379 2.75 13.55 16.73
N PRO A 380 3.76 13.86 17.58
CA PRO A 380 4.59 12.85 18.24
C PRO A 380 3.76 11.80 18.99
N THR A 381 4.34 10.61 19.20
CA THR A 381 3.77 9.60 20.10
C THR A 381 3.56 10.20 21.49
N GLY A 382 2.38 10.01 22.08
CA GLY A 382 1.99 10.67 23.34
C GLY A 382 1.55 12.14 23.20
N GLY A 383 1.65 12.74 22.01
CA GLY A 383 1.20 14.09 21.69
C GLY A 383 -0.31 14.30 21.74
N GLY A 384 -1.07 13.27 22.11
CA GLY A 384 -2.51 13.35 22.38
C GLY A 384 -3.39 13.31 21.13
N LYS A 385 -3.01 12.56 20.09
CA LYS A 385 -3.81 12.40 18.84
C LYS A 385 -5.24 11.89 19.08
N SER A 386 -5.44 11.02 20.07
CA SER A 386 -6.77 10.47 20.36
C SER A 386 -7.80 11.54 20.75
N ILE A 387 -7.36 12.72 21.21
CA ILE A 387 -8.27 13.84 21.51
C ILE A 387 -9.08 14.23 20.28
N PHE A 388 -8.52 14.09 19.07
CA PHE A 388 -9.10 14.54 17.82
C PHE A 388 -10.42 13.85 17.47
N PHE A 389 -10.62 12.62 17.93
CA PHE A 389 -11.87 11.90 17.73
C PHE A 389 -12.67 11.71 19.03
N MET A 390 -12.03 11.79 20.20
CA MET A 390 -12.70 11.72 21.50
C MET A 390 -13.47 13.00 21.83
N LEU A 391 -12.84 14.17 21.72
CA LEU A 391 -13.47 15.43 22.11
C LEU A 391 -14.69 15.77 21.25
N PRO A 392 -14.66 15.64 19.90
CA PRO A 392 -15.85 15.90 19.10
C PRO A 392 -17.00 14.94 19.44
N ALA A 393 -16.71 13.66 19.70
CA ALA A 393 -17.73 12.69 20.07
C ALA A 393 -18.34 12.99 21.45
N PHE A 394 -17.50 13.34 22.43
CA PHE A 394 -17.93 13.76 23.76
C PHE A 394 -18.85 14.99 23.72
N MET A 395 -18.43 16.05 23.03
CA MET A 395 -19.21 17.28 22.93
C MET A 395 -20.56 17.09 22.22
N GLU A 396 -20.64 16.15 21.28
CA GLU A 396 -21.89 15.82 20.59
C GLU A 396 -22.79 14.88 21.41
N ASP A 397 -22.22 14.08 22.31
CA ASP A 397 -22.95 13.26 23.27
C ASP A 397 -23.62 14.12 24.36
N GLU A 398 -22.91 15.15 24.86
CA GLU A 398 -23.44 16.13 25.83
C GLU A 398 -24.74 16.82 25.36
N ARG A 399 -24.97 16.86 24.03
CA ARG A 399 -26.13 17.53 23.43
C ARG A 399 -27.39 16.65 23.39
N GLY A 400 -27.32 15.39 23.82
CA GLY A 400 -28.47 14.47 23.93
C GLY A 400 -28.43 13.30 22.95
N LYS A 401 -29.55 12.59 22.76
CA LYS A 401 -29.63 11.41 21.86
C LYS A 401 -29.90 11.82 20.41
N GLY A 402 -29.27 11.13 19.45
CA GLY A 402 -29.56 11.25 18.01
C GLY A 402 -28.79 12.34 17.27
N GLY A 403 -27.46 12.26 17.20
CA GLY A 403 -26.66 13.23 16.47
C GLY A 403 -25.45 12.61 15.76
N PRO A 404 -24.47 13.43 15.35
CA PRO A 404 -23.41 13.03 14.42
C PRO A 404 -22.57 11.85 14.93
N VAL A 405 -22.23 10.96 13.99
CA VAL A 405 -21.43 9.75 14.17
C VAL A 405 -20.05 9.99 13.56
N SER A 406 -19.01 9.83 14.38
CA SER A 406 -17.62 9.79 13.92
C SER A 406 -17.11 8.36 13.87
N ILE A 407 -16.36 8.02 12.82
CA ILE A 407 -15.76 6.70 12.64
C ILE A 407 -14.26 6.80 12.86
N VAL A 408 -13.66 5.85 13.57
CA VAL A 408 -12.21 5.71 13.72
C VAL A 408 -11.77 4.37 13.15
N VAL A 409 -11.00 4.41 12.07
CA VAL A 409 -10.34 3.25 11.48
C VAL A 409 -8.96 3.11 12.11
N VAL A 410 -8.64 1.93 12.62
CA VAL A 410 -7.32 1.61 13.18
C VAL A 410 -6.68 0.41 12.46
N PRO A 411 -5.36 0.39 12.27
CA PRO A 411 -4.71 -0.67 11.50
C PRO A 411 -4.73 -2.05 12.20
N PHE A 412 -4.74 -2.08 13.54
CA PHE A 412 -4.61 -3.33 14.30
C PHE A 412 -5.81 -3.55 15.23
N VAL A 413 -6.34 -4.78 15.24
CA VAL A 413 -7.45 -5.19 16.12
C VAL A 413 -7.13 -4.99 17.60
N SER A 414 -5.86 -5.12 18.00
CA SER A 414 -5.42 -4.88 19.38
C SER A 414 -5.64 -3.44 19.86
N LEU A 415 -5.68 -2.47 18.94
CA LEU A 415 -5.92 -1.04 19.25
C LEU A 415 -7.40 -0.74 19.53
N VAL A 416 -8.29 -1.54 18.95
CA VAL A 416 -9.74 -1.26 18.96
C VAL A 416 -10.29 -1.31 20.38
N GLN A 417 -10.01 -2.39 21.10
CA GLN A 417 -10.55 -2.61 22.46
C GLN A 417 -10.10 -1.51 23.43
N ASP A 418 -8.83 -1.12 23.38
CA ASP A 418 -8.26 -0.08 24.25
C ASP A 418 -8.85 1.30 23.97
N LEU A 419 -9.17 1.60 22.70
CA LEU A 419 -9.81 2.86 22.32
C LEU A 419 -11.28 2.90 22.77
N VAL A 420 -12.01 1.80 22.56
CA VAL A 420 -13.41 1.69 22.96
C VAL A 420 -13.56 1.78 24.47
N THR A 421 -12.69 1.12 25.22
CA THR A 421 -12.69 1.17 26.70
C THR A 421 -12.47 2.60 27.18
N ARG A 422 -11.42 3.29 26.69
CA ARG A 422 -11.13 4.68 27.07
C ARG A 422 -12.24 5.65 26.66
N ALA A 423 -12.86 5.48 25.50
CA ALA A 423 -13.97 6.32 25.08
C ALA A 423 -15.18 6.19 26.02
N ARG A 424 -15.52 4.95 26.41
CA ARG A 424 -16.61 4.67 27.36
C ARG A 424 -16.32 5.21 28.77
N GLU A 425 -15.07 5.13 29.22
CA GLU A 425 -14.64 5.73 30.51
C GLU A 425 -14.80 7.25 30.53
N LEU A 426 -14.68 7.91 29.37
CA LEU A 426 -14.95 9.33 29.20
C LEU A 426 -16.45 9.64 29.02
N GLY A 427 -17.34 8.65 29.17
CA GLY A 427 -18.78 8.79 29.01
C GLY A 427 -19.26 8.88 27.56
N ILE A 428 -18.40 8.61 26.58
CA ILE A 428 -18.78 8.67 25.15
C ILE A 428 -19.54 7.40 24.77
N ASP A 429 -20.68 7.55 24.11
CA ASP A 429 -21.36 6.43 23.44
C ASP A 429 -20.48 5.89 22.29
N CYS A 430 -19.71 4.85 22.60
CA CYS A 430 -18.74 4.25 21.70
C CYS A 430 -19.05 2.77 21.45
N MET A 431 -19.10 2.39 20.17
CA MET A 431 -19.26 1.02 19.73
C MET A 431 -18.01 0.49 19.04
N GLU A 432 -17.79 -0.81 19.19
CA GLU A 432 -16.79 -1.57 18.43
C GLU A 432 -17.48 -2.23 17.23
N TRP A 433 -16.98 -2.00 16.02
CA TRP A 433 -17.50 -2.68 14.84
C TRP A 433 -16.68 -3.93 14.49
N LYS A 434 -17.36 -5.08 14.43
CA LYS A 434 -16.80 -6.38 14.01
C LYS A 434 -17.66 -7.04 12.92
N SER A 435 -17.10 -8.01 12.21
CA SER A 435 -17.84 -8.77 11.20
C SER A 435 -19.00 -9.59 11.76
N ASP A 436 -18.84 -10.10 12.99
CA ASP A 436 -19.77 -10.93 13.75
C ASP A 436 -20.62 -10.12 14.76
N ILE A 437 -20.70 -8.80 14.59
CA ILE A 437 -21.48 -7.93 15.46
C ILE A 437 -22.97 -8.32 15.50
N ASP A 438 -23.55 -8.30 16.70
CA ASP A 438 -24.96 -8.60 16.95
C ASP A 438 -25.89 -7.71 16.12
N ARG A 439 -27.05 -8.25 15.74
CA ARG A 439 -28.00 -7.56 14.86
C ARG A 439 -28.53 -6.24 15.44
N GLU A 440 -28.73 -6.18 16.75
CA GLU A 440 -29.16 -4.96 17.45
C GLU A 440 -28.05 -3.91 17.46
N GLU A 441 -26.83 -4.29 17.83
CA GLU A 441 -25.68 -3.38 17.86
C GLU A 441 -25.29 -2.91 16.44
N ARG A 442 -25.52 -3.73 15.41
CA ARG A 442 -25.34 -3.37 13.99
C ARG A 442 -26.23 -2.20 13.55
N GLN A 443 -27.36 -2.00 14.20
CA GLN A 443 -28.31 -0.92 13.90
C GLN A 443 -28.12 0.31 14.79
N ARG A 444 -27.19 0.25 15.75
CA ARG A 444 -26.92 1.33 16.70
C ARG A 444 -26.11 2.45 16.03
N ASP A 445 -26.55 3.68 16.29
CA ASP A 445 -25.87 4.90 15.84
C ASP A 445 -25.07 5.50 16.99
N ALA A 446 -23.99 4.82 17.40
CA ALA A 446 -23.11 5.33 18.46
C ALA A 446 -22.37 6.61 18.00
N ARG A 447 -22.01 7.49 18.94
CA ARG A 447 -21.27 8.73 18.65
C ARG A 447 -19.89 8.49 18.07
N LEU A 448 -19.26 7.41 18.54
CA LEU A 448 -17.95 6.97 18.08
C LEU A 448 -18.01 5.50 17.69
N VAL A 449 -17.70 5.20 16.43
CA VAL A 449 -17.61 3.83 15.91
C VAL A 449 -16.14 3.54 15.67
N VAL A 450 -15.57 2.57 16.39
CA VAL A 450 -14.19 2.14 16.19
C VAL A 450 -14.18 0.84 15.40
N VAL A 451 -13.41 0.79 14.32
CA VAL A 451 -13.33 -0.36 13.41
C VAL A 451 -11.87 -0.63 13.04
N SER A 452 -11.51 -1.90 12.87
CA SER A 452 -10.20 -2.26 12.35
C SER A 452 -10.15 -2.13 10.81
N ALA A 453 -8.99 -1.83 10.26
CA ALA A 453 -8.79 -1.60 8.84
C ALA A 453 -9.24 -2.78 7.95
N ASP A 454 -9.05 -4.01 8.42
CA ASP A 454 -9.48 -5.23 7.73
C ASP A 454 -11.00 -5.40 7.66
N VAL A 455 -11.74 -4.83 8.61
CA VAL A 455 -13.21 -4.87 8.65
C VAL A 455 -13.83 -3.63 8.00
N ALA A 456 -13.12 -2.49 7.99
CA ALA A 456 -13.58 -1.22 7.43
C ALA A 456 -13.88 -1.25 5.92
N VAL A 457 -13.41 -2.29 5.22
CA VAL A 457 -13.62 -2.52 3.79
C VAL A 457 -14.70 -3.58 3.51
N SER A 458 -15.26 -4.21 4.56
CA SER A 458 -16.29 -5.24 4.43
C SER A 458 -17.63 -4.67 3.92
N GLU A 459 -18.42 -5.50 3.24
CA GLU A 459 -19.75 -5.12 2.75
C GLU A 459 -20.69 -4.70 3.90
N GLY A 460 -20.65 -5.43 5.03
CA GLY A 460 -21.47 -5.13 6.20
C GLY A 460 -21.16 -3.75 6.80
N PHE A 461 -19.88 -3.43 6.98
CA PHE A 461 -19.48 -2.09 7.44
C PHE A 461 -19.85 -1.02 6.42
N THR A 462 -19.59 -1.27 5.14
CA THR A 462 -19.95 -0.36 4.05
C THR A 462 -21.43 0.01 4.07
N ALA A 463 -22.31 -0.99 4.20
CA ALA A 463 -23.76 -0.79 4.25
C ALA A 463 -24.20 0.03 5.47
N TYR A 464 -23.54 -0.18 6.62
CA TYR A 464 -23.78 0.62 7.81
C TYR A 464 -23.39 2.08 7.62
N VAL A 465 -22.18 2.34 7.12
CA VAL A 465 -21.70 3.71 6.88
C VAL A 465 -22.60 4.42 5.87
N GLU A 466 -23.04 3.73 4.82
CA GLU A 466 -23.99 4.30 3.86
C GLU A 466 -25.35 4.61 4.50
N SER A 467 -25.85 3.75 5.40
CA SER A 467 -27.09 3.98 6.15
C SER A 467 -27.03 5.23 7.03
N ILE A 468 -25.96 5.41 7.83
CA ILE A 468 -25.81 6.63 8.64
C ILE A 468 -25.57 7.87 7.77
N ARG A 469 -24.88 7.74 6.64
CA ARG A 469 -24.65 8.82 5.68
C ARG A 469 -25.95 9.30 5.04
N VAL A 470 -26.79 8.40 4.52
CA VAL A 470 -28.08 8.74 3.92
C VAL A 470 -29.02 9.42 4.93
N ARG A 471 -28.92 9.05 6.21
CA ARG A 471 -29.65 9.69 7.31
C ARG A 471 -29.05 11.02 7.78
N GLY A 472 -27.94 11.48 7.18
CA GLY A 472 -27.27 12.71 7.57
C GLY A 472 -26.55 12.65 8.92
N LEU A 473 -26.27 11.44 9.42
CA LEU A 473 -25.61 11.22 10.71
C LEU A 473 -24.09 11.06 10.57
N LEU A 474 -23.58 10.58 9.43
CA LEU A 474 -22.14 10.45 9.22
C LEU A 474 -21.48 11.83 9.23
N GLU A 475 -20.58 12.07 10.17
CA GLU A 475 -19.95 13.37 10.36
C GLU A 475 -18.56 13.42 9.75
N ARG A 476 -17.70 12.45 10.09
CA ARG A 476 -16.30 12.40 9.66
C ARG A 476 -15.68 11.02 9.93
N ILE A 477 -14.64 10.70 9.18
CA ILE A 477 -13.84 9.48 9.34
C ILE A 477 -12.43 9.87 9.75
N PHE A 478 -11.93 9.23 10.81
CA PHE A 478 -10.54 9.29 11.24
C PHE A 478 -9.84 8.01 10.83
N PHE A 479 -8.62 8.13 10.34
CA PHE A 479 -7.73 7.00 10.11
C PHE A 479 -6.49 7.16 10.99
N ASP A 480 -6.45 6.43 12.10
CA ASP A 480 -5.33 6.46 13.03
C ASP A 480 -4.18 5.56 12.54
N GLU A 481 -2.95 5.94 12.90
CA GLU A 481 -1.72 5.32 12.40
C GLU A 481 -1.72 5.10 10.86
N CYS A 482 -2.17 6.12 10.13
CA CYS A 482 -2.40 6.04 8.68
C CYS A 482 -1.12 5.74 7.88
N HIS A 483 0.07 6.02 8.43
CA HIS A 483 1.35 5.72 7.81
C HIS A 483 1.54 4.21 7.54
N THR A 484 0.79 3.34 8.24
CA THR A 484 0.83 1.89 8.02
C THR A 484 0.48 1.49 6.58
N VAL A 485 -0.32 2.28 5.85
CA VAL A 485 -0.61 2.08 4.41
C VAL A 485 0.67 1.99 3.60
N ILE A 486 1.70 2.72 4.03
CA ILE A 486 2.95 2.83 3.31
C ILE A 486 4.08 2.02 3.94
N THR A 487 4.07 1.84 5.27
CA THR A 487 5.16 1.17 5.99
C THR A 487 4.92 -0.32 6.24
N ASP A 488 3.68 -0.83 6.19
CA ASP A 488 3.41 -2.26 6.43
C ASP A 488 3.22 -3.02 5.11
N VAL A 489 4.26 -3.76 4.69
CA VAL A 489 4.31 -4.53 3.43
C VAL A 489 3.25 -5.63 3.37
N GLY A 490 2.99 -6.30 4.50
CA GLY A 490 2.07 -7.46 4.56
C GLY A 490 0.60 -7.06 4.49
N TYR A 491 0.29 -5.82 4.88
CA TYR A 491 -1.08 -5.29 4.87
C TYR A 491 -1.39 -4.35 3.70
N ARG A 492 -0.42 -4.02 2.82
CA ARG A 492 -0.60 -3.01 1.76
C ARG A 492 -1.80 -3.25 0.84
N GLU A 493 -2.14 -4.51 0.54
CA GLU A 493 -3.29 -4.82 -0.31
C GLU A 493 -4.62 -4.42 0.36
N ARG A 494 -4.80 -4.77 1.65
CA ARG A 494 -6.00 -4.43 2.42
C ARG A 494 -6.02 -2.97 2.88
N LEU A 495 -4.87 -2.39 3.23
CA LEU A 495 -4.77 -0.95 3.54
C LEU A 495 -4.95 -0.09 2.29
N GLY A 496 -4.55 -0.56 1.11
CA GLY A 496 -4.83 0.11 -0.16
C GLY A 496 -6.32 0.24 -0.46
N GLN A 497 -7.14 -0.73 -0.02
CA GLN A 497 -8.59 -0.67 -0.12
C GLN A 497 -9.23 0.42 0.76
N LEU A 498 -8.51 0.96 1.75
CA LEU A 498 -8.98 2.10 2.56
C LEU A 498 -9.08 3.40 1.77
N THR A 499 -8.52 3.48 0.57
CA THR A 499 -8.87 4.56 -0.39
C THR A 499 -10.38 4.58 -0.68
N GLY A 500 -11.07 3.44 -0.52
CA GLY A 500 -12.52 3.35 -0.59
C GLY A 500 -13.27 4.20 0.44
N LEU A 501 -12.63 4.64 1.54
CA LEU A 501 -13.25 5.54 2.52
C LEU A 501 -13.66 6.89 1.89
N HIS A 502 -12.99 7.33 0.81
CA HIS A 502 -13.33 8.56 0.09
C HIS A 502 -14.74 8.55 -0.50
N ARG A 503 -15.31 7.37 -0.79
CA ARG A 503 -16.64 7.24 -1.41
C ARG A 503 -17.77 7.76 -0.54
N PHE A 504 -17.55 7.89 0.78
CA PHE A 504 -18.58 8.31 1.72
C PHE A 504 -18.81 9.82 1.72
N GLY A 505 -17.97 10.60 1.02
CA GLY A 505 -18.21 12.03 0.79
C GLY A 505 -18.19 12.89 2.06
N CYS A 506 -17.53 12.44 3.12
CA CYS A 506 -17.36 13.14 4.40
C CYS A 506 -15.88 13.47 4.66
N PRO A 507 -15.58 14.40 5.58
CA PRO A 507 -14.21 14.68 5.98
C PRO A 507 -13.41 13.42 6.38
N LEU A 508 -12.19 13.30 5.84
CA LEU A 508 -11.22 12.25 6.16
C LEU A 508 -10.00 12.84 6.86
N VAL A 509 -9.82 12.49 8.13
CA VAL A 509 -8.72 12.98 8.97
C VAL A 509 -7.71 11.84 9.19
N MET A 510 -6.51 11.98 8.64
CA MET A 510 -5.44 11.00 8.71
C MET A 510 -4.45 11.36 9.82
N LEU A 511 -4.34 10.52 10.84
CA LEU A 511 -3.54 10.77 12.04
C LEU A 511 -2.30 9.85 12.06
N THR A 512 -1.13 10.40 12.38
CA THR A 512 0.10 9.59 12.51
C THR A 512 1.15 10.26 13.39
N ALA A 513 2.04 9.48 14.01
CA ALA A 513 3.28 9.99 14.63
C ALA A 513 4.51 9.89 13.73
N THR A 514 4.50 8.98 12.76
CA THR A 514 5.73 8.47 12.15
C THR A 514 5.64 8.48 10.64
N LEU A 515 5.24 9.63 10.07
CA LEU A 515 5.32 9.90 8.63
C LEU A 515 6.54 10.79 8.33
N PRO A 516 7.67 10.23 7.86
CA PRO A 516 8.82 11.01 7.41
C PRO A 516 8.45 11.99 6.29
N ILE A 517 9.09 13.16 6.26
CA ILE A 517 8.88 14.17 5.21
C ILE A 517 9.19 13.57 3.82
N SER A 518 10.25 12.77 3.71
CA SER A 518 10.64 12.08 2.47
C SER A 518 9.58 11.09 1.96
N MET A 519 8.70 10.59 2.82
CA MET A 519 7.63 9.65 2.46
C MET A 519 6.26 10.33 2.28
N GLU A 520 6.15 11.63 2.55
CA GLU A 520 4.87 12.35 2.54
C GLU A 520 4.22 12.37 1.15
N ALA A 521 5.00 12.66 0.09
CA ALA A 521 4.47 12.70 -1.28
C ALA A 521 3.86 11.34 -1.68
N TRP A 522 4.52 10.25 -1.30
CA TRP A 522 4.04 8.91 -1.59
C TRP A 522 2.82 8.52 -0.74
N PHE A 523 2.80 8.89 0.53
CA PHE A 523 1.61 8.74 1.38
C PHE A 523 0.39 9.44 0.78
N ARG A 524 0.58 10.70 0.33
CA ARG A 524 -0.47 11.47 -0.34
C ARG A 524 -0.96 10.79 -1.60
N GLU A 525 -0.07 10.25 -2.41
CA GLU A 525 -0.43 9.50 -3.61
C GLU A 525 -1.28 8.27 -3.28
N ARG A 526 -0.82 7.45 -2.33
CA ARG A 526 -1.48 6.20 -1.94
C ARG A 526 -2.84 6.41 -1.28
N MET A 527 -3.01 7.50 -0.54
CA MET A 527 -4.26 7.83 0.14
C MET A 527 -5.18 8.75 -0.67
N LEU A 528 -4.85 9.10 -1.92
CA LEU A 528 -5.60 10.09 -2.72
C LEU A 528 -5.77 11.44 -2.00
N ALA A 529 -4.68 11.88 -1.36
CA ALA A 529 -4.61 13.03 -0.45
C ALA A 529 -3.65 14.13 -0.92
N GLN A 530 -3.56 14.34 -2.24
CA GLN A 530 -2.69 15.33 -2.86
C GLN A 530 -3.00 16.75 -2.35
N ASP A 531 -4.29 17.10 -2.24
CA ASP A 531 -4.73 18.44 -1.83
C ASP A 531 -4.97 18.57 -0.31
N ALA A 532 -4.67 17.53 0.48
CA ALA A 532 -4.94 17.54 1.92
C ALA A 532 -4.06 18.57 2.64
N ALA A 533 -4.65 19.42 3.47
CA ALA A 533 -3.87 20.27 4.37
C ALA A 533 -3.08 19.38 5.34
N ILE A 534 -1.90 19.85 5.79
CA ILE A 534 -1.09 19.13 6.77
C ILE A 534 -0.78 20.00 7.98
N ILE A 535 -1.05 19.46 9.17
CA ILE A 535 -0.64 20.03 10.45
C ILE A 535 0.43 19.10 11.01
N ARG A 536 1.67 19.58 11.08
CA ARG A 536 2.82 18.80 11.49
C ARG A 536 3.52 19.48 12.66
N ALA A 537 3.63 18.77 13.78
CA ALA A 537 4.50 19.14 14.89
C ALA A 537 5.86 18.43 14.77
N PRO A 538 6.92 18.98 15.39
CA PRO A 538 8.16 18.24 15.58
C PRO A 538 7.89 16.92 16.29
N THR A 539 8.34 15.81 15.71
CA THR A 539 8.17 14.46 16.29
C THR A 539 9.36 14.06 17.15
N MET A 540 10.43 14.86 17.15
CA MET A 540 11.61 14.67 18.01
C MET A 540 11.25 14.87 19.48
N ARG A 541 11.70 13.95 20.33
CA ARG A 541 11.48 14.00 21.77
C ARG A 541 12.77 14.37 22.48
N VAL A 542 12.84 15.62 22.95
CA VAL A 542 14.01 16.18 23.64
C VAL A 542 14.36 15.48 24.96
N ASN A 543 13.42 14.71 25.52
CA ASN A 543 13.64 13.95 26.75
C ASN A 543 14.11 12.50 26.50
N ILE A 544 14.48 12.14 25.27
CA ILE A 544 15.09 10.85 24.95
C ILE A 544 16.58 11.07 24.66
N ARG A 545 17.44 10.38 25.41
CA ARG A 545 18.88 10.29 25.17
C ARG A 545 19.16 9.05 24.33
N TYR A 546 19.67 9.29 23.13
CA TYR A 546 20.02 8.25 22.19
C TYR A 546 21.49 7.85 22.34
N ARG A 547 21.77 6.55 22.37
CA ARG A 547 23.12 6.00 22.44
C ARG A 547 23.23 4.74 21.58
N VAL A 548 24.40 4.57 20.96
CA VAL A 548 24.76 3.33 20.27
C VAL A 548 25.96 2.74 21.00
N GLU A 549 25.82 1.53 21.51
CA GLU A 549 26.87 0.78 22.18
C GLU A 549 27.40 -0.31 21.25
N ARG A 550 28.64 -0.15 20.79
CA ARG A 550 29.28 -1.12 19.90
C ARG A 550 30.07 -2.13 20.71
N VAL A 551 29.64 -3.38 20.68
CA VAL A 551 30.35 -4.50 21.32
C VAL A 551 31.27 -5.18 20.33
N LYS A 552 32.42 -5.67 20.78
CA LYS A 552 33.34 -6.42 19.91
C LYS A 552 32.71 -7.78 19.57
N PRO A 553 32.72 -8.22 18.31
CA PRO A 553 32.20 -9.53 17.93
C PRO A 553 32.84 -10.65 18.75
N GLY A 554 32.03 -11.44 19.43
CA GLY A 554 32.48 -12.52 20.32
C GLY A 554 31.30 -13.34 20.82
N ARG A 555 31.56 -14.55 21.35
CA ARG A 555 30.52 -15.39 21.94
C ARG A 555 29.88 -14.64 23.12
N LYS A 556 28.57 -14.43 23.08
CA LYS A 556 27.78 -13.69 24.09
C LYS A 556 28.04 -12.17 24.21
N ALA A 557 28.84 -11.57 23.33
CA ALA A 557 29.22 -10.15 23.47
C ALA A 557 28.02 -9.18 23.42
N MET A 558 27.00 -9.52 22.63
CA MET A 558 25.75 -8.75 22.55
C MET A 558 24.96 -8.84 23.85
N GLU A 559 24.79 -10.05 24.36
CA GLU A 559 24.10 -10.36 25.59
C GLU A 559 24.78 -9.67 26.78
N ASP A 560 26.11 -9.73 26.88
CA ASP A 560 26.89 -9.08 27.93
C ASP A 560 26.76 -7.54 27.86
N GLY A 561 26.80 -6.95 26.67
CA GLY A 561 26.58 -5.51 26.48
C GLY A 561 25.18 -5.06 26.87
N VAL A 562 24.15 -5.83 26.52
CA VAL A 562 22.78 -5.56 26.96
C VAL A 562 22.65 -5.66 28.47
N MET A 563 23.23 -6.69 29.10
CA MET A 563 23.21 -6.83 30.56
C MET A 563 23.97 -5.71 31.29
N ALA A 564 25.08 -5.24 30.73
CA ALA A 564 25.80 -4.07 31.24
C ALA A 564 24.95 -2.80 31.14
N THR A 565 24.28 -2.62 30.00
CA THR A 565 23.36 -1.50 29.76
C THR A 565 22.18 -1.51 30.75
N ILE A 566 21.55 -2.68 30.95
CA ILE A 566 20.47 -2.88 31.93
C ILE A 566 20.93 -2.41 33.31
N LYS A 567 22.07 -2.91 33.80
CA LYS A 567 22.62 -2.52 35.11
C LYS A 567 22.87 -1.01 35.22
N ALA A 568 23.41 -0.39 34.17
CA ALA A 568 23.70 1.04 34.14
C ALA A 568 22.42 1.89 34.21
N ILE A 569 21.35 1.48 33.52
CA ILE A 569 20.06 2.18 33.56
C ILE A 569 19.36 1.89 34.90
N GLU A 570 19.33 0.65 35.37
CA GLU A 570 18.72 0.25 36.64
C GLU A 570 19.30 1.00 37.84
N ALA A 571 20.60 1.30 37.84
CA ALA A 571 21.24 2.09 38.90
C ALA A 571 20.64 3.50 39.07
N ARG A 572 19.89 3.98 38.08
CA ARG A 572 19.21 5.28 38.07
C ARG A 572 17.68 5.14 38.02
N MET A 573 17.16 3.91 37.95
CA MET A 573 15.72 3.63 37.94
C MET A 573 15.16 3.63 39.36
N SER A 574 14.09 4.39 39.57
CA SER A 574 13.21 4.22 40.74
C SER A 574 12.42 2.90 40.65
N PRO A 575 11.87 2.38 41.77
CA PRO A 575 11.05 1.17 41.76
C PRO A 575 9.78 1.26 40.91
N ALA A 576 9.27 2.47 40.63
CA ALA A 576 8.11 2.69 39.78
C ALA A 576 8.46 2.75 38.28
N GLN A 577 9.74 2.87 37.94
CA GLN A 577 10.21 2.96 36.56
C GLN A 577 10.40 1.57 35.95
N ARG A 578 10.32 1.52 34.63
CA ARG A 578 10.32 0.31 33.83
C ARG A 578 11.29 0.41 32.67
N GLY A 579 11.74 -0.76 32.19
CA GLY A 579 12.56 -0.90 31.01
C GLY A 579 12.03 -1.94 30.04
N VAL A 580 12.33 -1.77 28.75
CA VAL A 580 11.97 -2.69 27.67
C VAL A 580 13.20 -3.10 26.90
N ILE A 581 13.33 -4.39 26.61
CA ILE A 581 14.37 -4.97 25.74
C ILE A 581 13.71 -5.42 24.44
N TYR A 582 13.97 -4.73 23.35
CA TYR A 582 13.48 -5.07 22.02
C TYR A 582 14.41 -6.06 21.32
N CYS A 583 13.87 -7.24 21.02
CA CYS A 583 14.54 -8.34 20.34
C CYS A 583 13.96 -8.54 18.93
N ARG A 584 14.78 -9.04 18.01
CA ARG A 584 14.40 -9.26 16.61
C ARG A 584 13.70 -10.60 16.36
N SER A 585 13.95 -11.61 17.19
CA SER A 585 13.32 -12.92 17.09
C SER A 585 12.76 -13.38 18.42
N ILE A 586 11.80 -14.31 18.37
CA ILE A 586 11.22 -14.91 19.57
C ILE A 586 12.29 -15.62 20.38
N LYS A 587 13.18 -16.36 19.71
CA LYS A 587 14.32 -17.02 20.35
C LYS A 587 15.21 -16.02 21.10
N GLN A 588 15.59 -14.91 20.46
CA GLN A 588 16.39 -13.87 21.11
C GLN A 588 15.63 -13.21 22.27
N CYS A 589 14.30 -13.06 22.14
CA CYS A 589 13.44 -12.55 23.20
C CYS A 589 13.45 -13.44 24.43
N GLU A 590 13.26 -14.75 24.26
CA GLU A 590 13.28 -15.74 25.33
C GLU A 590 14.67 -15.85 25.99
N GLU A 591 15.75 -15.88 25.20
CA GLU A 591 17.13 -15.91 25.69
C GLU A 591 17.45 -14.66 26.53
N MET A 592 17.09 -13.47 26.04
CA MET A 592 17.30 -12.22 26.78
C MET A 592 16.43 -12.11 28.01
N ALA A 593 15.19 -12.62 27.98
CA ALA A 593 14.32 -12.68 29.15
C ALA A 593 14.94 -13.53 30.26
N ALA A 594 15.45 -14.71 29.91
CA ALA A 594 16.11 -15.60 30.85
C ALA A 594 17.38 -14.97 31.44
N LEU A 595 18.20 -14.30 30.62
CA LEU A 595 19.42 -13.62 31.08
C LEU A 595 19.14 -12.41 31.96
N ALA A 596 18.13 -11.61 31.62
CA ALA A 596 17.73 -10.42 32.37
C ALA A 596 16.90 -10.75 33.62
N GLY A 597 16.51 -12.02 33.82
CA GLY A 597 15.62 -12.42 34.90
C GLY A 597 14.23 -11.80 34.78
N CYS A 598 13.73 -11.67 33.54
CA CYS A 598 12.43 -11.07 33.24
C CYS A 598 11.57 -11.98 32.36
N LYS A 599 10.36 -11.52 32.03
CA LYS A 599 9.38 -12.27 31.23
C LYS A 599 9.51 -11.86 29.76
N ALA A 600 9.33 -12.83 28.88
CA ALA A 600 9.28 -12.61 27.43
C ALA A 600 7.85 -12.26 26.99
N HIS A 601 7.71 -11.35 26.03
CA HIS A 601 6.43 -10.96 25.44
C HIS A 601 6.51 -11.02 23.91
N HIS A 602 5.91 -12.05 23.31
CA HIS A 602 5.93 -12.32 21.87
C HIS A 602 4.66 -13.06 21.42
N SER A 603 4.48 -13.19 20.10
CA SER A 603 3.27 -13.73 19.46
C SER A 603 2.97 -15.20 19.77
N LYS A 604 3.96 -16.05 20.08
CA LYS A 604 3.74 -17.45 20.49
C LYS A 604 3.01 -17.61 21.84
N LEU A 605 2.94 -16.57 22.66
CA LEU A 605 2.14 -16.60 23.90
C LEU A 605 0.65 -16.43 23.57
N THR A 606 -0.20 -17.18 24.29
CA THR A 606 -1.66 -17.01 24.22
C THR A 606 -2.06 -15.57 24.58
N ARG A 607 -3.25 -15.14 24.14
CA ARG A 607 -3.73 -13.76 24.41
C ARG A 607 -3.75 -13.46 25.91
N ASP A 608 -4.24 -14.38 26.72
CA ASP A 608 -4.34 -14.23 28.17
C ASP A 608 -2.96 -14.20 28.84
N SER A 609 -2.04 -15.06 28.40
CA SER A 609 -0.66 -15.05 28.88
C SER A 609 0.05 -13.76 28.51
N ARG A 610 -0.13 -13.22 27.29
CA ARG A 610 0.43 -11.92 26.89
C ARG A 610 -0.09 -10.78 27.77
N ALA A 611 -1.40 -10.75 28.00
CA ALA A 611 -2.04 -9.73 28.85
C ALA A 611 -1.54 -9.82 30.30
N SER A 612 -1.45 -11.03 30.85
CA SER A 612 -0.95 -11.27 32.20
C SER A 612 0.52 -10.86 32.37
N VAL A 613 1.40 -11.29 31.45
CA VAL A 613 2.83 -10.91 31.46
C VAL A 613 3.01 -9.39 31.39
N LEU A 614 2.24 -8.73 30.53
CA LEU A 614 2.26 -7.28 30.39
C LEU A 614 1.81 -6.60 31.68
N GLN A 615 0.69 -7.04 32.26
CA GLN A 615 0.15 -6.45 33.48
C GLN A 615 1.08 -6.63 34.67
N ASP A 616 1.68 -7.81 34.84
CA ASP A 616 2.64 -8.09 35.90
C ASP A 616 3.84 -7.15 35.84
N TRP A 617 4.35 -6.88 34.64
CA TRP A 617 5.45 -5.93 34.44
C TRP A 617 5.02 -4.49 34.69
N ILE A 618 3.82 -4.08 34.25
CA ILE A 618 3.27 -2.74 34.54
C ILE A 618 3.16 -2.54 36.06
N ASP A 619 2.49 -3.47 36.74
CA ASP A 619 2.27 -3.45 38.19
C ASP A 619 3.59 -3.62 38.98
N GLY A 620 4.64 -4.14 38.36
CA GLY A 620 5.91 -4.47 39.02
C GLY A 620 5.80 -5.67 39.96
N ARG A 621 4.84 -6.58 39.71
CA ARG A 621 4.65 -7.79 40.51
C ARG A 621 5.91 -8.65 40.47
N GLY A 622 6.27 -9.22 41.63
CA GLY A 622 7.48 -10.02 41.76
C GLY A 622 8.79 -9.22 41.60
N GLY A 623 8.77 -7.89 41.73
CA GLY A 623 9.94 -7.03 41.56
C GLY A 623 10.35 -6.80 40.11
N GLN A 624 9.44 -7.10 39.17
CA GLN A 624 9.74 -7.08 37.75
C GLN A 624 9.85 -5.65 37.20
N ARG A 625 11.07 -5.25 36.78
CA ARG A 625 11.34 -3.93 36.19
C ARG A 625 11.48 -3.95 34.66
N TRP A 626 11.87 -5.10 34.12
CA TRP A 626 12.13 -5.28 32.69
C TRP A 626 11.14 -6.26 32.04
N ILE A 627 10.99 -6.11 30.74
CA ILE A 627 10.31 -7.05 29.86
C ILE A 627 11.12 -7.18 28.59
N ALA A 628 11.34 -8.41 28.12
CA ALA A 628 11.89 -8.65 26.80
C ALA A 628 10.74 -8.83 25.82
N ALA A 629 10.80 -8.19 24.67
CA ALA A 629 9.73 -8.23 23.70
C ALA A 629 10.20 -8.21 22.26
N THR A 630 9.42 -8.82 21.38
CA THR A 630 9.51 -8.52 19.94
C THR A 630 8.77 -7.21 19.62
N THR A 631 8.75 -6.79 18.36
CA THR A 631 8.11 -5.55 17.88
C THR A 631 6.65 -5.35 18.33
N GLY A 632 5.95 -6.43 18.71
CA GLY A 632 4.56 -6.42 19.16
C GLY A 632 4.28 -5.84 20.55
N LEU A 633 5.28 -5.43 21.33
CA LEU A 633 5.03 -4.69 22.57
C LEU A 633 4.68 -3.23 22.25
N GLY A 634 3.39 -2.98 22.00
CA GLY A 634 2.81 -1.66 22.23
C GLY A 634 1.94 -1.03 21.15
N THR A 635 1.31 -1.74 20.22
CA THR A 635 0.17 -1.09 19.54
C THR A 635 -0.96 -0.88 20.56
N GLY A 636 -1.08 0.34 21.13
CA GLY A 636 -2.29 0.80 21.85
C GLY A 636 -2.14 1.18 23.31
N VAL A 637 -1.18 0.57 24.01
CA VAL A 637 -1.11 0.67 25.47
C VAL A 637 -0.32 1.91 25.91
N ASP A 638 -0.92 2.74 26.76
CA ASP A 638 -0.27 3.89 27.40
C ASP A 638 0.42 3.46 28.71
N ILE A 639 1.66 2.98 28.57
CA ILE A 639 2.47 2.54 29.71
C ILE A 639 3.28 3.72 30.24
N ARG A 640 3.07 4.06 31.51
CA ARG A 640 3.80 5.11 32.23
C ARG A 640 5.11 4.55 32.80
N GLY A 641 6.09 5.42 33.07
CA GLY A 641 7.30 5.02 33.80
C GLY A 641 8.39 4.33 32.98
N ILE A 642 8.22 4.13 31.67
CA ILE A 642 9.28 3.53 30.84
C ILE A 642 10.41 4.56 30.66
N ILE A 643 11.59 4.26 31.22
CA ILE A 643 12.78 5.11 31.07
C ILE A 643 14.00 4.38 30.50
N GLY A 644 13.96 3.05 30.40
CA GLY A 644 14.96 2.26 29.69
C GLY A 644 14.39 1.64 28.43
N VAL A 645 14.98 1.91 27.26
CA VAL A 645 14.65 1.23 26.01
C VAL A 645 15.94 0.70 25.40
N ILE A 646 16.07 -0.62 25.31
CA ILE A 646 17.28 -1.27 24.79
C ILE A 646 16.92 -2.08 23.54
N HIS A 647 17.65 -1.87 22.46
CA HIS A 647 17.53 -2.69 21.24
C HIS A 647 18.69 -3.67 21.14
N VAL A 648 18.38 -4.96 20.98
CA VAL A 648 19.38 -6.02 20.82
C VAL A 648 19.71 -6.18 19.34
N GLY A 649 20.65 -5.36 18.89
CA GLY A 649 21.04 -5.20 17.50
C GLY A 649 20.30 -4.05 16.82
N PRO A 650 20.59 -3.79 15.54
CA PRO A 650 19.90 -2.76 14.77
C PRO A 650 18.38 -3.00 14.73
N PRO A 651 17.54 -1.99 15.01
CA PRO A 651 16.10 -2.03 14.76
C PRO A 651 15.77 -2.36 13.29
N PHE A 652 14.56 -2.86 13.02
CA PHE A 652 14.11 -3.18 11.65
C PHE A 652 14.02 -1.96 10.73
N GLY A 653 13.73 -0.79 11.29
CA GLY A 653 13.65 0.47 10.58
C GLY A 653 13.49 1.66 11.53
N LEU A 654 13.69 2.86 11.00
CA LEU A 654 13.68 4.11 11.76
C LEU A 654 12.29 4.44 12.31
N VAL A 655 11.23 4.13 11.56
CA VAL A 655 9.83 4.26 12.00
C VAL A 655 9.57 3.41 13.24
N ASP A 656 9.92 2.13 13.20
CA ASP A 656 9.77 1.22 14.35
C ASP A 656 10.58 1.70 15.54
N PHE A 657 11.83 2.11 15.30
CA PHE A 657 12.71 2.65 16.33
C PHE A 657 12.12 3.89 17.02
N VAL A 658 11.60 4.85 16.25
CA VAL A 658 10.96 6.06 16.79
C VAL A 658 9.67 5.72 17.54
N GLN A 659 8.86 4.78 17.04
CA GLN A 659 7.66 4.34 17.76
C GLN A 659 7.99 3.69 19.10
N GLN A 660 8.97 2.78 19.11
CA GLN A 660 9.40 2.02 20.28
C GLN A 660 10.02 2.92 21.35
N THR A 661 10.92 3.81 20.96
CA THR A 661 11.56 4.76 21.89
C THR A 661 10.58 5.83 22.36
N GLY A 662 9.66 6.26 21.49
CA GLY A 662 8.59 7.21 21.80
C GLY A 662 7.58 6.73 22.84
N ARG A 663 7.66 5.48 23.31
CA ARG A 663 6.84 4.95 24.40
C ARG A 663 7.28 5.46 25.76
N GLY A 664 8.59 5.70 25.95
CA GLY A 664 9.15 6.11 27.22
C GLY A 664 8.88 7.57 27.61
N GLY A 665 9.10 7.90 28.88
CA GLY A 665 9.22 9.28 29.35
C GLY A 665 7.96 10.13 29.16
N ARG A 666 6.77 9.55 29.39
CA ARG A 666 5.48 10.23 29.17
C ARG A 666 5.13 11.20 30.30
N GLN A 667 5.83 11.14 31.43
CA GLN A 667 5.64 12.07 32.54
C GLN A 667 6.64 13.22 32.50
N ARG A 668 6.24 14.36 33.07
CA ARG A 668 7.10 15.55 33.15
C ARG A 668 8.32 15.23 34.03
N GLY A 669 9.50 15.54 33.49
CA GLY A 669 10.77 15.30 34.19
C GLY A 669 11.39 13.92 33.96
N GLU A 670 10.69 12.98 33.32
CA GLU A 670 11.28 11.71 32.94
C GLU A 670 12.24 11.88 31.75
N VAL A 671 13.41 11.23 31.85
CA VAL A 671 14.38 11.12 30.76
C VAL A 671 14.51 9.65 30.37
N VAL A 672 14.37 9.37 29.08
CA VAL A 672 14.49 8.01 28.53
C VAL A 672 15.92 7.80 28.06
N GLU A 673 16.54 6.71 28.50
CA GLU A 673 17.78 6.20 27.92
C GLU A 673 17.42 5.17 26.84
N SER A 674 17.68 5.52 25.58
CA SER A 674 17.45 4.67 24.41
C SER A 674 18.79 4.18 23.88
N VAL A 675 19.09 2.89 24.06
CA VAL A 675 20.40 2.31 23.72
C VAL A 675 20.25 1.22 22.66
N ILE A 676 20.94 1.36 21.53
CA ILE A 676 21.13 0.27 20.56
C ILE A 676 22.44 -0.42 20.90
N VAL A 677 22.39 -1.68 21.34
CA VAL A 677 23.59 -2.51 21.49
C VAL A 677 23.80 -3.25 20.18
N THR A 678 24.99 -3.17 19.58
CA THR A 678 25.27 -3.78 18.27
C THR A 678 26.70 -4.30 18.16
N ASP A 679 26.91 -5.42 17.46
CA ASP A 679 28.25 -5.96 17.17
C ASP A 679 28.86 -5.37 15.89
N GLY A 680 28.19 -4.36 15.30
CA GLY A 680 28.61 -3.70 14.06
C GLY A 680 28.23 -4.46 12.79
N LYS A 681 27.59 -5.63 12.89
CA LYS A 681 27.00 -6.29 11.71
C LYS A 681 25.77 -5.53 11.26
N ALA A 682 25.62 -5.42 9.94
CA ALA A 682 24.39 -4.95 9.35
C ALA A 682 23.21 -5.79 9.87
N GLY A 683 22.05 -5.15 10.06
CA GLY A 683 20.81 -5.86 10.35
C GLY A 683 20.47 -6.87 9.25
N TRP A 684 19.50 -7.76 9.49
CA TRP A 684 18.98 -8.64 8.44
C TRP A 684 18.48 -7.77 7.27
N GLY A 685 19.03 -8.01 6.08
CA GLY A 685 18.61 -7.38 4.84
C GLY A 685 17.73 -8.33 4.06
N ASP A 686 16.43 -8.02 4.00
CA ASP A 686 15.60 -8.55 2.92
C ASP A 686 15.93 -7.77 1.65
N GLU A 687 16.64 -8.41 0.71
CA GLU A 687 16.97 -7.85 -0.62
C GLU A 687 15.73 -7.67 -1.50
N PHE A 688 14.58 -8.24 -1.10
CA PHE A 688 13.28 -8.10 -1.75
C PHE A 688 12.32 -7.15 -1.01
N GLY A 689 12.83 -6.44 0.01
CA GLY A 689 12.09 -5.40 0.71
C GLY A 689 11.65 -4.31 -0.25
N SER A 690 10.58 -3.59 0.10
CA SER A 690 10.15 -2.44 -0.69
C SER A 690 11.15 -1.28 -0.58
N ASP A 691 11.13 -0.33 -1.53
CA ASP A 691 11.95 0.88 -1.49
C ASP A 691 11.84 1.62 -0.13
N ILE A 692 10.69 1.52 0.52
CA ILE A 692 10.44 2.09 1.85
C ILE A 692 11.15 1.32 2.95
N ASP A 693 11.20 -0.01 2.88
CA ASP A 693 11.95 -0.80 3.84
C ASP A 693 13.44 -0.49 3.71
N HIS A 694 13.92 -0.28 2.49
CA HIS A 694 15.28 0.18 2.23
C HIS A 694 15.54 1.57 2.81
N ILE A 695 14.68 2.57 2.53
CA ILE A 695 14.82 3.93 3.10
C ILE A 695 14.73 3.92 4.64
N ASN A 696 13.81 3.14 5.19
CA ASN A 696 13.58 3.05 6.63
C ASN A 696 14.77 2.37 7.34
N ARG A 697 15.38 1.37 6.70
CA ARG A 697 16.61 0.71 7.17
C ARG A 697 17.84 1.59 7.02
N GLU A 698 17.98 2.27 5.89
CA GLU A 698 19.07 3.23 5.65
C GLU A 698 19.08 4.31 6.72
N GLY A 699 17.89 4.81 7.11
CA GLY A 699 17.75 5.74 8.23
C GLY A 699 18.30 5.21 9.57
N VAL A 700 18.12 3.92 9.87
CA VAL A 700 18.73 3.28 11.06
C VAL A 700 20.23 3.13 10.90
N GLY A 701 20.72 2.75 9.71
CA GLY A 701 22.14 2.66 9.41
C GLY A 701 22.86 3.98 9.66
N LEU A 702 22.33 5.06 9.09
CA LEU A 702 22.85 6.42 9.28
C LEU A 702 22.83 6.85 10.76
N PHE A 703 21.79 6.48 11.51
CA PHE A 703 21.71 6.75 12.94
C PHE A 703 22.72 5.96 13.78
N ILE A 704 23.06 4.72 13.37
CA ILE A 704 24.07 3.90 14.04
C ILE A 704 25.50 4.36 13.71
N GLU A 705 25.69 4.94 12.52
CA GLU A 705 26.99 5.43 12.04
C GLU A 705 27.35 6.84 12.52
N GLY A 706 26.36 7.73 12.65
CA GLY A 706 26.51 9.10 13.17
C GLY A 706 26.65 9.15 14.68
#